data_AF-A0A952JXC1-F1
#
_entry.id   AF-A0A952JXC1-F1
#
_cell.length_a   1.000
_cell.length_b   1.000
_cell.length_c   1.000
_cell.angle_alpha   90.00
_cell.angle_beta   90.00
_cell.angle_gamma   90.00
#
_symmetry.space_group_name_H-M   'P 1'
#
loop_
_entity.id
_entity.type
_entity.pdbx_description
1 polymer ?
#
loop_
_entity_poly.entity_id
_entity_poly.type
_entity_poly.pdbx_seq_one_letter_code
_entity_poly.pdbx_strand_id
1 'polypeptide(L)'
;MATTAKSTSTPTVNVSALARLFQAQVPVKTLEEALAINPNNKAALKVPFNLNLNQSITSLSSDAITKLNRLVDIGVIVSVKPAVDPAIIKISFTQMQALTKLLPKLASPSSFTLTADRISGTQALSITTDMMKKLAYPVTVADDPLNLSQGDVWAKLGQMTNAGSLRTLQLTGTNSTELQLTYSQLRAGNSVLSKIGTSYQVAVRDVTAANANSVASLANVRRVNIRDSIDSIMFLGSNIQKISNEQKLGTITTTSAPIDIAQPLSYLKSHLGVIGSLADADKLNSLRLTDLPSGTLSLSSVEIARNAKALGILFNNPGPFVLDNSGTVTAQQAKDIATLLQGRTNVSLARPLQISDNAAAILVAKDALFGSGAPAISSVKISGDVNAGQAAQFEDLGSTLTKFDSFRIVDTAENALALDLSPPTHTTLNSKISGIRVTSALDVSLLSTIYPTITNQTPVIDPGKGNVLAKLLSGLEVSGSPESISGQIARVAKLASDGKLRSINTAVPADFASTDVTNFQKDLRDNNLSDFPLSLSVADSILALLKSDATEQQNVLTNLKRLDSTGLLKSIYAVDQGQIASLSISNASALSTILDSIGLGNKLLPMKVSAIGIDFGPATEPPVTKQRPYYFPNLGDLSALAGKGRLVMPPQIDLSDMNNNLVDQTDLKAQLVNLGLMQPG
;
A
#
# COMPACT_ATOMS: atom_id res chain seq x y z
N MET A 1 -63.52 94.47 -10.09
CA MET A 1 -63.80 93.16 -9.47
C MET A 1 -62.67 92.22 -9.81
N ALA A 2 -62.15 91.53 -8.79
CA ALA A 2 -60.89 90.80 -8.79
C ALA A 2 -61.02 89.36 -9.29
N THR A 3 -60.01 88.86 -10.00
CA THR A 3 -59.77 87.44 -10.27
C THR A 3 -58.42 87.05 -9.68
N THR A 4 -58.47 86.18 -8.66
CA THR A 4 -57.34 85.68 -7.87
C THR A 4 -56.64 84.51 -8.57
N ALA A 5 -55.30 84.56 -8.56
CA ALA A 5 -54.41 83.52 -9.05
C ALA A 5 -54.46 82.27 -8.16
N LYS A 6 -54.55 81.08 -8.78
CA LYS A 6 -54.52 79.78 -8.11
C LYS A 6 -53.11 79.19 -8.24
N SER A 7 -52.42 79.09 -7.11
CA SER A 7 -51.07 78.55 -6.96
C SER A 7 -51.00 77.06 -7.32
N THR A 8 -50.03 76.68 -8.15
CA THR A 8 -49.67 75.29 -8.48
C THR A 8 -48.63 74.77 -7.48
N SER A 9 -49.02 73.89 -6.56
CA SER A 9 -48.09 73.16 -5.69
C SER A 9 -47.59 71.89 -6.38
N THR A 10 -46.28 71.84 -6.65
CA THR A 10 -45.53 70.64 -7.05
C THR A 10 -45.68 69.55 -5.99
N PRO A 11 -45.87 68.26 -6.37
CA PRO A 11 -45.93 67.19 -5.38
C PRO A 11 -44.55 67.02 -4.73
N THR A 12 -44.45 67.40 -3.46
CA THR A 12 -43.27 67.17 -2.63
C THR A 12 -43.16 65.67 -2.39
N VAL A 13 -42.25 64.99 -3.10
CA VAL A 13 -41.82 63.64 -2.70
C VAL A 13 -41.22 63.77 -1.32
N ASN A 14 -41.90 63.21 -0.32
CA ASN A 14 -41.42 63.17 1.05
C ASN A 14 -40.18 62.26 1.09
N VAL A 15 -39.00 62.83 0.88
CA VAL A 15 -37.71 62.13 0.83
C VAL A 15 -37.47 61.37 2.14
N SER A 16 -38.03 61.85 3.26
CA SER A 16 -38.05 61.16 4.56
C SER A 16 -38.95 59.91 4.58
N ALA A 17 -40.03 59.85 3.81
CA ALA A 17 -40.85 58.65 3.66
C ALA A 17 -40.17 57.61 2.74
N LEU A 18 -39.48 58.06 1.67
CA LEU A 18 -38.61 57.19 0.87
C LEU A 18 -37.42 56.69 1.69
N ALA A 19 -36.78 57.55 2.48
CA ALA A 19 -35.66 57.17 3.36
C ALA A 19 -36.09 56.19 4.47
N ARG A 20 -37.33 56.29 4.99
CA ARG A 20 -37.90 55.29 5.91
C ARG A 20 -38.19 53.95 5.23
N LEU A 21 -38.56 53.95 3.95
CA LEU A 21 -38.68 52.73 3.13
C LEU A 21 -37.33 52.05 2.86
N PHE A 22 -36.23 52.83 2.77
CA PHE A 22 -34.87 52.30 2.63
C PHE A 22 -34.16 51.96 3.97
N GLN A 23 -34.70 52.39 5.12
CA GLN A 23 -34.17 52.10 6.47
C GLN A 23 -34.97 51.05 7.23
N ALA A 24 -35.96 50.38 6.62
CA ALA A 24 -36.65 49.28 7.29
C ALA A 24 -35.67 48.13 7.53
N GLN A 25 -35.16 48.02 8.76
CA GLN A 25 -34.36 46.88 9.19
C GLN A 25 -35.15 45.61 8.88
N VAL A 26 -34.49 44.67 8.19
CA VAL A 26 -35.07 43.36 7.91
C VAL A 26 -35.49 42.75 9.26
N PRO A 27 -36.78 42.44 9.47
CA PRO A 27 -37.29 42.01 10.76
C PRO A 27 -36.56 40.78 11.26
N VAL A 28 -36.40 40.65 12.57
CA VAL A 28 -35.79 39.48 13.22
C VAL A 28 -36.91 38.57 13.73
N LYS A 29 -36.83 37.26 13.47
CA LYS A 29 -37.74 36.27 14.04
C LYS A 29 -36.99 35.25 14.89
N THR A 30 -37.61 34.79 15.98
CA THR A 30 -37.11 33.66 16.77
C THR A 30 -37.34 32.33 16.02
N LEU A 31 -36.70 31.24 16.49
CA LEU A 31 -36.94 29.90 15.97
C LEU A 31 -38.43 29.51 16.05
N GLU A 32 -39.08 29.77 17.18
CA GLU A 32 -40.50 29.44 17.38
C GLU A 32 -41.41 30.22 16.42
N GLU A 33 -41.17 31.52 16.25
CA GLU A 33 -41.93 32.36 15.31
C GLU A 33 -41.74 31.90 13.86
N ALA A 34 -40.52 31.50 13.47
CA ALA A 34 -40.24 30.97 12.15
C ALA A 34 -40.90 29.60 11.93
N LEU A 35 -40.88 28.72 12.95
CA LEU A 35 -41.54 27.42 12.90
C LEU A 35 -43.06 27.53 12.99
N ALA A 36 -43.65 28.65 13.42
CA ALA A 36 -45.09 28.88 13.34
C ALA A 36 -45.56 29.26 11.93
N ILE A 37 -44.66 29.72 11.04
CA ILE A 37 -45.01 30.11 9.67
C ILE A 37 -45.50 28.89 8.89
N ASN A 38 -46.68 29.01 8.27
CA ASN A 38 -47.14 28.02 7.32
C ASN A 38 -46.52 28.30 5.94
N PRO A 39 -45.56 27.48 5.46
CA PRO A 39 -44.89 27.71 4.18
C PRO A 39 -45.84 27.60 2.96
N ASN A 40 -47.06 27.09 3.13
CA ASN A 40 -48.06 26.99 2.06
C ASN A 40 -48.96 28.23 1.94
N ASN A 41 -48.92 29.16 2.89
CA ASN A 41 -49.80 30.34 2.88
C ASN A 41 -49.08 31.56 2.25
N LYS A 42 -49.33 31.81 0.96
CA LYS A 42 -48.75 32.94 0.20
C LYS A 42 -49.02 34.32 0.81
N ALA A 43 -50.09 34.49 1.59
CA ALA A 43 -50.40 35.76 2.25
C ALA A 43 -49.45 36.05 3.45
N ALA A 44 -48.90 35.00 4.08
CA ALA A 44 -47.98 35.10 5.22
C ALA A 44 -46.50 35.27 4.82
N LEU A 45 -46.17 35.19 3.53
CA LEU A 45 -44.79 35.12 2.99
C LEU A 45 -44.26 36.46 2.44
N LYS A 46 -44.86 37.60 2.81
CA LYS A 46 -44.59 38.88 2.14
C LYS A 46 -43.35 39.64 2.61
N VAL A 47 -42.72 39.26 3.72
CA VAL A 47 -41.59 40.02 4.30
C VAL A 47 -40.43 39.08 4.66
N PRO A 48 -39.28 39.18 3.96
CA PRO A 48 -38.08 38.46 4.34
C PRO A 48 -37.60 38.87 5.74
N PHE A 49 -36.98 37.94 6.49
CA PHE A 49 -36.56 38.15 7.87
C PHE A 49 -35.20 37.48 8.18
N ASN A 50 -34.53 38.00 9.20
CA ASN A 50 -33.35 37.40 9.82
C ASN A 50 -33.80 36.41 10.90
N LEU A 51 -33.35 35.16 10.81
CA LEU A 51 -33.65 34.14 11.81
C LEU A 51 -32.63 34.24 12.95
N ASN A 52 -33.09 34.37 14.19
CA ASN A 52 -32.27 34.29 15.38
C ASN A 52 -32.57 32.97 16.12
N LEU A 53 -31.59 32.08 16.18
CA LEU A 53 -31.74 30.80 16.88
C LEU A 53 -31.41 30.98 18.36
N ASN A 54 -32.33 30.58 19.24
CA ASN A 54 -32.14 30.54 20.69
C ASN A 54 -31.42 29.25 21.16
N GLN A 55 -31.04 28.37 20.23
CA GLN A 55 -30.32 27.12 20.45
C GLN A 55 -29.25 26.93 19.37
N SER A 56 -28.37 25.95 19.57
CA SER A 56 -27.34 25.62 18.58
C SER A 56 -27.97 25.18 17.27
N ILE A 57 -27.40 25.61 16.14
CA ILE A 57 -27.83 25.15 14.82
C ILE A 57 -27.64 23.63 14.65
N THR A 58 -26.70 23.03 15.41
CA THR A 58 -26.44 21.59 15.36
C THR A 58 -27.40 20.75 16.21
N SER A 59 -28.21 21.38 17.06
CA SER A 59 -29.22 20.71 17.90
C SER A 59 -30.64 20.82 17.35
N LEU A 60 -30.84 21.40 16.17
CA LEU A 60 -32.14 21.46 15.50
C LEU A 60 -32.63 20.05 15.16
N SER A 61 -33.91 19.77 15.42
CA SER A 61 -34.54 18.50 15.03
C SER A 61 -34.68 18.40 13.50
N SER A 62 -34.81 17.19 12.98
CA SER A 62 -35.05 16.94 11.55
C SER A 62 -36.29 17.67 11.02
N ASP A 63 -37.35 17.76 11.82
CA ASP A 63 -38.59 18.46 11.45
C ASP A 63 -38.38 19.98 11.37
N ALA A 64 -37.64 20.54 12.34
CA ALA A 64 -37.29 21.95 12.32
C ALA A 64 -36.42 22.29 11.11
N ILE A 65 -35.39 21.49 10.83
CA ILE A 65 -34.51 21.65 9.66
C ILE A 65 -35.33 21.58 8.37
N THR A 66 -36.22 20.60 8.24
CA THR A 66 -37.08 20.44 7.06
C THR A 66 -37.96 21.67 6.83
N LYS A 67 -38.59 22.18 7.89
CA LYS A 67 -39.45 23.37 7.80
C LYS A 67 -38.64 24.62 7.46
N LEU A 68 -37.52 24.85 8.12
CA LEU A 68 -36.64 26.00 7.86
C LEU A 68 -36.05 25.96 6.45
N ASN A 69 -35.67 24.79 5.95
CA ASN A 69 -35.20 24.59 4.57
C ASN A 69 -36.27 25.04 3.55
N ARG A 70 -37.55 24.73 3.77
CA ARG A 70 -38.65 25.21 2.92
C ARG A 70 -38.81 26.73 2.97
N LEU A 71 -38.60 27.34 4.14
CA LEU A 71 -38.63 28.80 4.29
C LEU A 71 -37.43 29.49 3.61
N VAL A 72 -36.27 28.82 3.55
CA VAL A 72 -35.13 29.27 2.73
C VAL A 72 -35.47 29.18 1.24
N ASP A 73 -36.07 28.06 0.79
CA ASP A 73 -36.41 27.84 -0.63
C ASP A 73 -37.37 28.89 -1.19
N ILE A 74 -38.36 29.30 -0.39
CA ILE A 74 -39.32 30.36 -0.77
C ILE A 74 -38.77 31.77 -0.55
N GLY A 75 -37.52 31.91 -0.10
CA GLY A 75 -36.79 33.18 -0.04
C GLY A 75 -37.11 34.08 1.16
N VAL A 76 -37.80 33.59 2.19
CA VAL A 76 -38.17 34.44 3.35
C VAL A 76 -37.09 34.49 4.43
N ILE A 77 -36.20 33.49 4.52
CA ILE A 77 -35.04 33.56 5.43
C ILE A 77 -33.85 34.18 4.68
N VAL A 78 -33.43 35.38 5.08
CA VAL A 78 -32.29 36.09 4.46
C VAL A 78 -30.97 35.85 5.16
N SER A 79 -30.97 35.71 6.49
CA SER A 79 -29.80 35.33 7.27
C SER A 79 -30.19 34.52 8.50
N VAL A 80 -29.24 33.75 9.04
CA VAL A 80 -29.39 32.94 10.24
C VAL A 80 -28.30 33.34 11.21
N LYS A 81 -28.69 33.90 12.35
CA LYS A 81 -27.81 34.19 13.48
C LYS A 81 -28.02 33.10 14.55
N PRO A 82 -27.04 32.21 14.76
CA PRO A 82 -27.09 31.32 15.90
C PRO A 82 -26.66 32.09 17.15
N ALA A 83 -27.57 32.32 18.11
CA ALA A 83 -27.27 33.17 19.27
C ALA A 83 -26.36 32.50 20.31
N VAL A 84 -26.34 31.17 20.35
CA VAL A 84 -25.61 30.38 21.34
C VAL A 84 -24.41 29.62 20.77
N ASP A 85 -24.20 29.66 19.45
CA ASP A 85 -23.05 28.99 18.84
C ASP A 85 -21.80 29.88 18.86
N PRO A 86 -20.60 29.28 18.92
CA PRO A 86 -19.35 30.01 18.68
C PRO A 86 -19.31 30.61 17.27
N ALA A 87 -18.43 31.59 17.05
CA ALA A 87 -18.21 32.18 15.73
C ALA A 87 -17.77 31.14 14.67
N ILE A 88 -17.15 30.04 15.09
CA ILE A 88 -16.81 28.88 14.25
C ILE A 88 -17.56 27.66 14.76
N ILE A 89 -18.56 27.21 14.02
CA ILE A 89 -19.43 26.10 14.37
C ILE A 89 -18.80 24.79 13.87
N LYS A 90 -18.51 23.84 14.77
CA LYS A 90 -18.01 22.51 14.40
C LYS A 90 -19.18 21.57 14.12
N ILE A 91 -19.20 20.97 12.93
CA ILE A 91 -20.28 20.08 12.50
C ILE A 91 -19.73 18.78 11.88
N SER A 92 -20.41 17.65 12.09
CA SER A 92 -20.11 16.43 11.35
C SER A 92 -20.55 16.55 9.89
N PHE A 93 -20.05 15.67 9.01
CA PHE A 93 -20.48 15.68 7.61
C PHE A 93 -21.98 15.39 7.44
N THR A 94 -22.55 14.49 8.27
CA THR A 94 -24.00 14.22 8.28
C THR A 94 -24.81 15.46 8.66
N GLN A 95 -24.35 16.20 9.68
CA GLN A 95 -24.97 17.47 10.07
C GLN A 95 -24.85 18.52 8.97
N MET A 96 -23.69 18.62 8.31
CA MET A 96 -23.50 19.50 7.17
C MET A 96 -24.52 19.22 6.05
N GLN A 97 -24.74 17.95 5.71
CA GLN A 97 -25.72 17.56 4.69
C GLN A 97 -27.15 17.95 5.08
N ALA A 98 -27.55 17.71 6.33
CA ALA A 98 -28.86 18.12 6.82
C ALA A 98 -29.07 19.65 6.76
N LEU A 99 -28.02 20.41 7.04
CA LEU A 99 -28.03 21.87 7.11
C LEU A 99 -27.64 22.57 5.78
N THR A 100 -27.59 21.86 4.66
CA THR A 100 -27.07 22.34 3.36
C THR A 100 -27.65 23.71 2.92
N LYS A 101 -28.93 24.00 3.24
CA LYS A 101 -29.57 25.28 2.87
C LYS A 101 -29.46 26.37 3.94
N LEU A 102 -29.22 25.99 5.19
CA LEU A 102 -29.09 26.93 6.31
C LEU A 102 -27.65 27.44 6.48
N LEU A 103 -26.64 26.59 6.27
CA LEU A 103 -25.23 26.99 6.37
C LEU A 103 -24.84 28.17 5.46
N PRO A 104 -25.29 28.25 4.19
CA PRO A 104 -25.09 29.42 3.34
C PRO A 104 -25.60 30.74 3.95
N LYS A 105 -26.63 30.67 4.80
CA LYS A 105 -27.33 31.83 5.35
C LYS A 105 -26.73 32.34 6.66
N LEU A 106 -25.68 31.72 7.19
CA LEU A 106 -25.05 32.17 8.44
C LEU A 106 -24.68 33.66 8.38
N ALA A 107 -25.16 34.45 9.35
CA ALA A 107 -24.84 35.87 9.47
C ALA A 107 -23.38 36.05 9.92
N SER A 108 -22.70 37.11 9.44
CA SER A 108 -21.34 37.42 9.91
C SER A 108 -21.33 37.74 11.41
N PRO A 109 -20.30 37.32 12.17
CA PRO A 109 -19.07 36.64 11.75
C PRO A 109 -19.16 35.10 11.73
N SER A 110 -20.35 34.50 11.83
CA SER A 110 -20.50 33.05 11.94
C SER A 110 -20.05 32.31 10.67
N SER A 111 -19.27 31.25 10.89
CA SER A 111 -18.73 30.33 9.90
C SER A 111 -18.80 28.91 10.45
N PHE A 112 -18.52 27.90 9.62
CA PHE A 112 -18.51 26.50 10.06
C PHE A 112 -17.23 25.77 9.65
N THR A 113 -16.91 24.71 10.37
CA THR A 113 -15.86 23.76 10.02
C THR A 113 -16.37 22.34 10.20
N LEU A 114 -15.83 21.41 9.42
CA LEU A 114 -16.10 20.00 9.60
C LEU A 114 -15.30 19.46 10.79
N THR A 115 -15.91 18.58 11.57
CA THR A 115 -15.24 17.88 12.68
C THR A 115 -14.22 16.86 12.18
N ALA A 116 -14.45 16.31 10.99
CA ALA A 116 -13.48 15.42 10.36
C ALA A 116 -12.36 16.24 9.70
N ASP A 117 -11.11 15.81 9.89
CA ASP A 117 -9.94 16.45 9.28
C ASP A 117 -9.89 16.25 7.75
N ARG A 118 -10.63 15.26 7.24
CA ARG A 118 -10.61 14.81 5.85
C ARG A 118 -12.01 14.40 5.41
N ILE A 119 -12.32 14.65 4.14
CA ILE A 119 -13.54 14.16 3.46
C ILE A 119 -13.17 13.40 2.19
N SER A 120 -14.05 12.55 1.69
CA SER A 120 -13.87 11.88 0.40
C SER A 120 -14.19 12.81 -0.79
N GLY A 121 -13.80 12.42 -2.00
CA GLY A 121 -14.13 13.15 -3.22
C GLY A 121 -15.63 13.23 -3.46
N THR A 122 -16.36 12.14 -3.20
CA THR A 122 -17.83 12.11 -3.25
C THR A 122 -18.45 13.06 -2.22
N GLN A 123 -17.91 13.11 -1.01
CA GLN A 123 -18.38 14.01 0.04
C GLN A 123 -18.18 15.48 -0.32
N ALA A 124 -17.11 15.82 -1.05
CA ALA A 124 -16.86 17.18 -1.50
C ALA A 124 -17.97 17.73 -2.41
N LEU A 125 -18.70 16.87 -3.13
CA LEU A 125 -19.85 17.27 -3.97
C LEU A 125 -20.96 17.94 -3.15
N SER A 126 -21.14 17.55 -1.89
CA SER A 126 -22.18 18.10 -1.00
C SER A 126 -21.85 19.51 -0.48
N ILE A 127 -20.62 20.00 -0.65
CA ILE A 127 -20.24 21.36 -0.22
C ILE A 127 -20.63 22.36 -1.30
N THR A 128 -21.75 23.06 -1.17
CA THR A 128 -22.19 24.03 -2.20
C THR A 128 -21.26 25.25 -2.32
N THR A 129 -21.34 26.00 -3.42
CA THR A 129 -20.51 27.21 -3.63
C THR A 129 -20.70 28.28 -2.57
N ASP A 130 -21.91 28.44 -2.04
CA ASP A 130 -22.14 29.38 -0.95
C ASP A 130 -21.63 28.86 0.40
N MET A 131 -21.65 27.53 0.61
CA MET A 131 -21.00 26.93 1.78
C MET A 131 -19.49 27.12 1.76
N MET A 132 -18.85 27.08 0.58
CA MET A 132 -17.40 27.34 0.47
C MET A 132 -17.00 28.71 1.04
N LYS A 133 -17.84 29.73 0.89
CA LYS A 133 -17.62 31.08 1.45
C LYS A 133 -17.80 31.16 2.97
N LYS A 134 -18.45 30.16 3.56
CA LYS A 134 -18.76 30.07 5.00
C LYS A 134 -17.90 29.04 5.72
N LEU A 135 -17.02 28.33 5.01
CA LEU A 135 -16.02 27.48 5.62
C LEU A 135 -14.98 28.34 6.34
N ALA A 136 -14.81 28.11 7.63
CA ALA A 136 -13.82 28.79 8.45
C ALA A 136 -12.39 28.41 8.04
N TYR A 137 -12.20 27.15 7.65
CA TYR A 137 -10.91 26.61 7.24
C TYR A 137 -11.04 25.77 5.95
N PRO A 138 -10.02 25.78 5.08
CA PRO A 138 -9.98 24.89 3.93
C PRO A 138 -9.94 23.42 4.37
N VAL A 139 -10.66 22.57 3.64
CA VAL A 139 -10.80 21.13 3.92
C VAL A 139 -9.77 20.30 3.16
N THR A 140 -9.35 19.18 3.74
CA THR A 140 -8.54 18.17 3.04
C THR A 140 -9.46 17.15 2.38
N VAL A 141 -9.21 16.84 1.11
CA VAL A 141 -9.91 15.75 0.42
C VAL A 141 -8.96 14.56 0.30
N ALA A 142 -9.44 13.38 0.67
CA ALA A 142 -8.68 12.14 0.67
C ALA A 142 -9.50 11.01 0.05
N ASP A 143 -9.07 10.49 -1.09
CA ASP A 143 -9.81 9.44 -1.82
C ASP A 143 -8.90 8.71 -2.83
N ASP A 144 -9.41 7.63 -3.40
CA ASP A 144 -8.74 6.85 -4.44
C ASP A 144 -8.58 7.68 -5.74
N PRO A 145 -7.44 7.60 -6.45
CA PRO A 145 -7.23 8.31 -7.70
C PRO A 145 -8.36 8.14 -8.73
N LEU A 146 -8.99 6.97 -8.78
CA LEU A 146 -10.11 6.71 -9.69
C LEU A 146 -11.34 7.55 -9.33
N ASN A 147 -11.68 7.65 -8.04
CA ASN A 147 -12.79 8.46 -7.55
C ASN A 147 -12.53 9.95 -7.75
N LEU A 148 -11.32 10.40 -7.47
CA LEU A 148 -10.93 11.80 -7.62
C LEU A 148 -10.98 12.25 -9.09
N SER A 149 -10.64 11.35 -10.01
CA SER A 149 -10.62 11.64 -11.45
C SER A 149 -12.00 11.67 -12.13
N GLN A 150 -13.08 11.33 -11.41
CA GLN A 150 -14.44 11.42 -11.94
C GLN A 150 -14.82 12.85 -12.33
N GLY A 151 -15.61 13.01 -13.40
CA GLY A 151 -15.94 14.32 -13.99
C GLY A 151 -16.46 15.34 -12.98
N ASP A 152 -17.52 14.99 -12.24
CA ASP A 152 -18.16 15.90 -11.28
C ASP A 152 -17.27 16.18 -10.07
N VAL A 153 -16.57 15.16 -9.56
CA VAL A 153 -15.63 15.30 -8.43
C VAL A 153 -14.48 16.22 -8.82
N TRP A 154 -13.84 15.98 -9.96
CA TRP A 154 -12.73 16.80 -10.46
C TRP A 154 -13.14 18.24 -10.69
N ALA A 155 -14.31 18.47 -11.31
CA ALA A 155 -14.87 19.80 -11.48
C ALA A 155 -15.11 20.49 -10.12
N LYS A 156 -15.61 19.75 -9.14
CA LYS A 156 -15.84 20.27 -7.79
C LYS A 156 -14.55 20.67 -7.09
N LEU A 157 -13.52 19.83 -7.17
CA LEU A 157 -12.20 20.13 -6.63
C LEU A 157 -11.61 21.39 -7.26
N GLY A 158 -11.84 21.60 -8.56
CA GLY A 158 -11.49 22.84 -9.26
C GLY A 158 -12.18 24.06 -8.64
N GLN A 159 -13.50 23.98 -8.41
CA GLN A 159 -14.26 25.05 -7.74
C GLN A 159 -13.72 25.34 -6.34
N MET A 160 -13.48 24.30 -5.54
CA MET A 160 -12.97 24.44 -4.18
C MET A 160 -11.56 25.03 -4.14
N THR A 161 -10.72 24.67 -5.11
CA THR A 161 -9.38 25.24 -5.24
C THR A 161 -9.46 26.73 -5.55
N ASN A 162 -10.29 27.12 -6.52
CA ASN A 162 -10.47 28.51 -6.91
C ASN A 162 -11.13 29.35 -5.80
N ALA A 163 -11.99 28.76 -4.98
CA ALA A 163 -12.60 29.39 -3.82
C ALA A 163 -11.66 29.44 -2.59
N GLY A 164 -10.47 28.84 -2.66
CA GLY A 164 -9.55 28.72 -1.52
C GLY A 164 -10.01 27.75 -0.42
N SER A 165 -11.09 27.00 -0.65
CA SER A 165 -11.67 26.07 0.33
C SER A 165 -11.07 24.67 0.29
N LEU A 166 -10.19 24.36 -0.67
CA LEU A 166 -9.41 23.12 -0.72
C LEU A 166 -8.00 23.34 -0.13
N ARG A 167 -7.69 22.62 0.96
CA ARG A 167 -6.38 22.64 1.63
C ARG A 167 -5.36 21.82 0.84
N THR A 168 -5.58 20.50 0.81
CA THR A 168 -4.72 19.50 0.17
C THR A 168 -5.60 18.39 -0.41
N LEU A 169 -5.08 17.75 -1.46
CA LEU A 169 -5.64 16.55 -2.04
C LEU A 169 -4.69 15.39 -1.74
N GLN A 170 -5.21 14.36 -1.08
CA GLN A 170 -4.43 13.18 -0.69
C GLN A 170 -4.95 11.96 -1.43
N LEU A 171 -4.06 11.29 -2.15
CA LEU A 171 -4.39 10.06 -2.87
C LEU A 171 -4.36 8.90 -1.86
N THR A 172 -5.50 8.22 -1.67
CA THR A 172 -5.64 7.13 -0.71
C THR A 172 -6.25 5.91 -1.40
N GLY A 173 -5.58 4.77 -1.39
CA GLY A 173 -6.09 3.54 -2.00
C GLY A 173 -4.96 2.66 -2.51
N THR A 174 -5.28 1.39 -2.73
CA THR A 174 -4.35 0.37 -3.26
C THR A 174 -4.67 -0.03 -4.70
N ASN A 175 -5.79 0.45 -5.26
CA ASN A 175 -6.37 -0.09 -6.50
C ASN A 175 -5.82 0.59 -7.77
N SER A 176 -5.37 1.85 -7.67
CA SER A 176 -4.68 2.55 -8.75
C SER A 176 -3.69 3.56 -8.17
N THR A 177 -2.50 3.63 -8.77
CA THR A 177 -1.50 4.68 -8.47
C THR A 177 -1.58 5.87 -9.44
N GLU A 178 -2.52 5.84 -10.38
CA GLU A 178 -2.65 6.83 -11.47
C GLU A 178 -4.03 7.51 -11.49
N LEU A 179 -4.04 8.84 -11.62
CA LEU A 179 -5.22 9.64 -11.94
C LEU A 179 -5.62 9.44 -13.41
N GLN A 180 -6.89 9.13 -13.68
CA GLN A 180 -7.41 8.89 -15.02
C GLN A 180 -8.13 10.14 -15.57
N LEU A 181 -7.38 11.09 -16.13
CA LEU A 181 -7.93 12.37 -16.57
C LEU A 181 -8.23 12.38 -18.07
N THR A 182 -9.30 13.04 -18.50
CA THR A 182 -9.42 13.47 -19.89
C THR A 182 -8.44 14.62 -20.18
N TYR A 183 -8.12 14.86 -21.45
CA TYR A 183 -7.32 16.02 -21.84
C TYR A 183 -7.92 17.35 -21.34
N SER A 184 -9.25 17.49 -21.37
CA SER A 184 -9.93 18.69 -20.85
C SER A 184 -9.80 18.83 -19.33
N GLN A 185 -9.92 17.73 -18.57
CA GLN A 185 -9.71 17.73 -17.12
C GLN A 185 -8.28 18.08 -16.76
N LEU A 186 -7.29 17.56 -17.48
CA LEU A 186 -5.87 17.91 -17.28
C LEU A 186 -5.62 19.40 -17.52
N ARG A 187 -6.11 19.94 -18.65
CA ARG A 187 -5.91 21.34 -19.01
C ARG A 187 -6.55 22.30 -18.01
N ALA A 188 -7.75 22.00 -17.52
CA ALA A 188 -8.44 22.82 -16.52
C ALA A 188 -7.95 22.58 -15.08
N GLY A 189 -7.33 21.42 -14.82
CA GLY A 189 -7.04 20.91 -13.48
C GLY A 189 -5.68 21.27 -12.90
N ASN A 190 -4.90 22.17 -13.50
CA ASN A 190 -3.56 22.51 -12.99
C ASN A 190 -3.59 22.99 -11.53
N SER A 191 -4.61 23.77 -11.15
CA SER A 191 -4.77 24.22 -9.77
C SER A 191 -5.10 23.06 -8.82
N VAL A 192 -5.93 22.09 -9.24
CA VAL A 192 -6.25 20.89 -8.45
C VAL A 192 -5.01 20.02 -8.26
N LEU A 193 -4.25 19.78 -9.33
CA LEU A 193 -3.02 18.98 -9.30
C LEU A 193 -1.98 19.60 -8.36
N SER A 194 -1.89 20.93 -8.28
CA SER A 194 -0.99 21.63 -7.34
C SER A 194 -1.32 21.40 -5.86
N LYS A 195 -2.52 20.86 -5.56
CA LYS A 195 -2.93 20.52 -4.19
C LYS A 195 -2.49 19.12 -3.76
N ILE A 196 -1.93 18.31 -4.67
CA ILE A 196 -1.39 16.99 -4.35
C ILE A 196 0.02 17.16 -3.78
N GLY A 197 0.18 16.88 -2.48
CA GLY A 197 1.45 17.08 -1.76
C GLY A 197 2.48 15.97 -1.93
N THR A 198 2.15 14.90 -2.65
CA THR A 198 2.98 13.71 -2.86
C THR A 198 3.21 13.45 -4.35
N SER A 199 4.15 12.57 -4.69
CA SER A 199 4.34 12.13 -6.08
C SER A 199 3.07 11.46 -6.60
N TYR A 200 2.65 11.83 -7.80
CA TYR A 200 1.49 11.25 -8.48
C TYR A 200 1.79 10.99 -9.95
N GLN A 201 1.01 10.11 -10.56
CA GLN A 201 1.07 9.82 -11.99
C GLN A 201 -0.31 10.04 -12.61
N VAL A 202 -0.33 10.41 -13.90
CA VAL A 202 -1.54 10.67 -14.67
C VAL A 202 -1.53 9.83 -15.94
N ALA A 203 -2.65 9.17 -16.20
CA ALA A 203 -3.00 8.64 -17.50
C ALA A 203 -4.05 9.57 -18.14
N VAL A 204 -3.74 10.06 -19.34
CA VAL A 204 -4.55 11.08 -20.02
C VAL A 204 -5.28 10.44 -21.20
N ARG A 205 -6.60 10.60 -21.27
CA ARG A 205 -7.45 10.10 -22.36
C ARG A 205 -8.09 11.20 -23.18
N ASP A 206 -8.63 10.80 -24.33
CA ASP A 206 -9.23 11.71 -25.32
C ASP A 206 -8.24 12.79 -25.80
N VAL A 207 -6.96 12.43 -25.90
CA VAL A 207 -5.91 13.32 -26.40
C VAL A 207 -5.92 13.29 -27.93
N THR A 208 -5.95 14.44 -28.59
CA THR A 208 -5.84 14.48 -30.06
C THR A 208 -4.39 14.21 -30.49
N ALA A 209 -4.20 13.74 -31.73
CA ALA A 209 -2.87 13.48 -32.28
C ALA A 209 -1.99 14.74 -32.23
N ALA A 210 -2.57 15.91 -32.50
CA ALA A 210 -1.90 17.21 -32.44
C ALA A 210 -1.37 17.58 -31.04
N ASN A 211 -2.07 17.16 -29.98
CA ASN A 211 -1.71 17.51 -28.60
C ASN A 211 -0.86 16.44 -27.90
N ALA A 212 -0.76 15.23 -28.47
CA ALA A 212 -0.17 14.07 -27.82
C ALA A 212 1.26 14.31 -27.29
N ASN A 213 2.13 14.91 -28.11
CA ASN A 213 3.51 15.17 -27.71
C ASN A 213 3.62 16.17 -26.55
N SER A 214 2.78 17.22 -26.56
CA SER A 214 2.74 18.21 -25.49
C SER A 214 2.31 17.57 -24.16
N VAL A 215 1.34 16.65 -24.21
CA VAL A 215 0.84 15.93 -23.03
C VAL A 215 1.89 14.94 -22.52
N ALA A 216 2.55 14.20 -23.42
CA ALA A 216 3.58 13.23 -23.07
C ALA A 216 4.81 13.88 -22.39
N SER A 217 5.12 15.12 -22.76
CA SER A 217 6.24 15.89 -22.20
C SER A 217 6.03 16.32 -20.74
N LEU A 218 4.81 16.24 -20.21
CA LEU A 218 4.54 16.55 -18.81
C LEU A 218 5.14 15.48 -17.89
N ALA A 219 5.89 15.92 -16.88
CA ALA A 219 6.68 15.04 -16.01
C ALA A 219 5.85 13.94 -15.32
N ASN A 220 4.64 14.28 -14.88
CA ASN A 220 3.76 13.37 -14.14
C ASN A 220 2.81 12.58 -15.06
N VAL A 221 2.97 12.68 -16.39
CA VAL A 221 2.18 11.88 -17.35
C VAL A 221 2.92 10.59 -17.65
N ARG A 222 2.26 9.47 -17.30
CA ARG A 222 2.76 8.11 -17.53
C ARG A 222 2.14 7.45 -18.76
N ARG A 223 0.89 7.80 -19.11
CA ARG A 223 0.20 7.27 -20.29
C ARG A 223 -0.59 8.33 -21.05
N VAL A 224 -0.58 8.22 -22.38
CA VAL A 224 -1.32 9.08 -23.33
C VAL A 224 -2.17 8.21 -24.23
N ASN A 225 -3.49 8.22 -24.02
CA ASN A 225 -4.46 7.55 -24.88
C ASN A 225 -5.00 8.55 -25.91
N ILE A 226 -4.79 8.25 -27.19
CA ILE A 226 -5.11 9.13 -28.29
C ILE A 226 -6.51 8.80 -28.84
N ARG A 227 -7.31 9.83 -29.08
CA ARG A 227 -8.59 9.72 -29.78
C ARG A 227 -8.69 10.77 -30.86
N ASP A 228 -8.61 10.33 -32.11
CA ASP A 228 -8.60 11.22 -33.29
C ASP A 228 -9.01 10.45 -34.56
N SER A 229 -9.05 11.13 -35.70
CA SER A 229 -9.17 10.49 -37.00
C SER A 229 -7.88 9.73 -37.36
N ILE A 230 -8.01 8.65 -38.13
CA ILE A 230 -6.84 7.90 -38.60
C ILE A 230 -5.92 8.79 -39.43
N ASP A 231 -6.47 9.68 -40.26
CA ASP A 231 -5.67 10.61 -41.08
C ASP A 231 -4.79 11.51 -40.21
N SER A 232 -5.33 12.10 -39.15
CA SER A 232 -4.57 12.89 -38.17
C SER A 232 -3.46 12.07 -37.49
N ILE A 233 -3.77 10.83 -37.10
CA ILE A 233 -2.85 9.93 -36.41
C ILE A 233 -1.69 9.54 -37.32
N MET A 234 -1.97 9.18 -38.57
CA MET A 234 -0.92 8.81 -39.53
C MET A 234 -0.10 10.03 -39.94
N PHE A 235 -0.73 11.17 -40.18
CA PHE A 235 -0.03 12.41 -40.53
C PHE A 235 0.96 12.86 -39.44
N LEU A 236 0.57 12.74 -38.17
CA LEU A 236 1.41 13.09 -37.01
C LEU A 236 2.13 11.88 -36.42
N GLY A 237 2.15 10.75 -37.12
CA GLY A 237 2.55 9.49 -36.55
C GLY A 237 4.01 9.46 -36.10
N SER A 238 4.92 10.19 -36.76
CA SER A 238 6.31 10.34 -36.30
C SER A 238 6.43 11.06 -34.95
N ASN A 239 5.53 12.00 -34.63
CA ASN A 239 5.46 12.63 -33.32
C ASN A 239 4.88 11.68 -32.27
N ILE A 240 3.87 10.89 -32.64
CA ILE A 240 3.28 9.87 -31.76
C ILE A 240 4.28 8.74 -31.51
N GLN A 241 5.14 8.41 -32.49
CA GLN A 241 6.17 7.39 -32.35
C GLN A 241 7.17 7.75 -31.24
N LYS A 242 7.49 9.03 -31.04
CA LYS A 242 8.33 9.47 -29.92
C LYS A 242 7.73 9.06 -28.57
N ILE A 243 6.42 9.23 -28.43
CA ILE A 243 5.65 8.84 -27.23
C ILE A 243 5.69 7.31 -27.04
N SER A 244 5.61 6.54 -28.12
CA SER A 244 5.76 5.08 -28.09
C SER A 244 7.16 4.65 -27.68
N ASN A 245 8.20 5.33 -28.18
CA ASN A 245 9.60 5.07 -27.81
C ASN A 245 9.86 5.34 -26.33
N GLU A 246 9.22 6.37 -25.77
CA GLU A 246 9.21 6.69 -24.34
C GLU A 246 8.32 5.76 -23.50
N GLN A 247 7.66 4.79 -24.13
CA GLN A 247 6.72 3.85 -23.48
C GLN A 247 5.54 4.53 -22.78
N LYS A 248 5.16 5.72 -23.25
CA LYS A 248 4.02 6.50 -22.74
C LYS A 248 2.77 6.36 -23.61
N LEU A 249 2.88 5.79 -24.81
CA LEU A 249 1.73 5.63 -25.69
C LEU A 249 0.80 4.56 -25.13
N GLY A 250 -0.44 4.93 -24.89
CA GLY A 250 -1.51 4.01 -24.49
C GLY A 250 -2.33 3.58 -25.70
N THR A 251 -3.66 3.58 -25.56
CA THR A 251 -4.55 3.16 -26.65
C THR A 251 -4.71 4.24 -27.71
N ILE A 252 -4.92 3.82 -28.96
CA ILE A 252 -5.37 4.69 -30.04
C ILE A 252 -6.80 4.29 -30.40
N THR A 253 -7.76 5.21 -30.22
CA THR A 253 -9.16 4.99 -30.55
C THR A 253 -9.57 5.90 -31.71
N THR A 254 -10.19 5.32 -32.75
CA THR A 254 -10.65 6.08 -33.91
C THR A 254 -12.08 5.67 -34.27
N THR A 255 -12.89 6.63 -34.74
CA THR A 255 -14.21 6.35 -35.32
C THR A 255 -14.14 6.08 -36.82
N SER A 256 -12.95 6.19 -37.42
CA SER A 256 -12.72 5.91 -38.84
C SER A 256 -12.80 4.40 -39.13
N ALA A 257 -13.11 4.07 -40.40
CA ALA A 257 -12.98 2.71 -40.92
C ALA A 257 -11.52 2.24 -40.83
N PRO A 258 -11.25 0.92 -40.72
CA PRO A 258 -9.90 0.38 -40.81
C PRO A 258 -9.19 0.80 -42.10
N ILE A 259 -7.87 0.89 -42.06
CA ILE A 259 -7.04 1.34 -43.20
C ILE A 259 -6.14 0.26 -43.75
N ASP A 260 -5.76 0.42 -45.02
CA ASP A 260 -4.68 -0.31 -45.67
C ASP A 260 -3.41 0.55 -45.69
N ILE A 261 -2.28 -0.01 -45.29
CA ILE A 261 -0.99 0.66 -45.33
C ILE A 261 -0.08 -0.04 -46.35
N ALA A 262 0.27 0.66 -47.43
CA ALA A 262 1.27 0.22 -48.39
C ALA A 262 2.38 1.29 -48.48
N GLN A 263 3.46 1.11 -47.73
CA GLN A 263 4.50 2.13 -47.51
C GLN A 263 5.90 1.50 -47.49
N PRO A 264 6.99 2.26 -47.68
CA PRO A 264 8.35 1.72 -47.60
C PRO A 264 8.75 1.32 -46.16
N LEU A 265 9.80 0.52 -46.02
CA LEU A 265 10.33 0.07 -44.72
C LEU A 265 10.70 1.23 -43.79
N SER A 266 11.22 2.33 -44.35
CA SER A 266 11.56 3.54 -43.59
C SER A 266 10.33 4.16 -42.91
N TYR A 267 9.17 4.09 -43.56
CA TYR A 267 7.90 4.54 -42.99
C TYR A 267 7.48 3.63 -41.83
N LEU A 268 7.52 2.32 -42.02
CA LEU A 268 7.22 1.35 -40.96
C LEU A 268 8.08 1.60 -39.73
N LYS A 269 9.41 1.75 -39.90
CA LYS A 269 10.32 2.00 -38.76
C LYS A 269 10.02 3.29 -38.00
N SER A 270 9.62 4.35 -38.71
CA SER A 270 9.28 5.64 -38.09
C SER A 270 7.89 5.69 -37.46
N HIS A 271 7.07 4.65 -37.65
CA HIS A 271 5.67 4.60 -37.22
C HIS A 271 5.29 3.28 -36.54
N LEU A 272 6.25 2.38 -36.28
CA LEU A 272 5.98 1.00 -35.91
C LEU A 272 5.09 0.89 -34.66
N GLY A 273 5.35 1.71 -33.65
CA GLY A 273 4.55 1.76 -32.42
C GLY A 273 3.13 2.28 -32.65
N VAL A 274 2.97 3.27 -33.53
CA VAL A 274 1.65 3.80 -33.91
C VAL A 274 0.85 2.75 -34.68
N ILE A 275 1.49 2.10 -35.65
CA ILE A 275 0.92 1.01 -36.46
C ILE A 275 0.57 -0.17 -35.55
N GLY A 276 1.44 -0.52 -34.59
CA GLY A 276 1.16 -1.51 -33.55
C GLY A 276 -0.12 -1.22 -32.78
N SER A 277 -0.24 0.00 -32.22
CA SER A 277 -1.44 0.40 -31.49
C SER A 277 -2.71 0.44 -32.36
N LEU A 278 -2.60 0.78 -33.64
CA LEU A 278 -3.73 0.69 -34.58
C LEU A 278 -4.12 -0.76 -34.88
N ALA A 279 -3.14 -1.67 -35.00
CA ALA A 279 -3.41 -3.10 -35.15
C ALA A 279 -4.14 -3.65 -33.92
N ASP A 280 -3.69 -3.29 -32.72
CA ASP A 280 -4.32 -3.69 -31.46
C ASP A 280 -5.77 -3.24 -31.37
N ALA A 281 -6.08 -2.04 -31.88
CA ALA A 281 -7.43 -1.49 -31.98
C ALA A 281 -8.27 -2.02 -33.16
N ASP A 282 -7.79 -3.03 -33.90
CA ASP A 282 -8.43 -3.61 -35.10
C ASP A 282 -8.69 -2.56 -36.20
N LYS A 283 -7.77 -1.58 -36.35
CA LYS A 283 -7.85 -0.49 -37.33
C LYS A 283 -6.94 -0.67 -38.54
N LEU A 284 -6.33 -1.84 -38.72
CA LEU A 284 -5.54 -2.18 -39.90
C LEU A 284 -6.17 -3.37 -40.64
N ASN A 285 -6.52 -3.17 -41.91
CA ASN A 285 -6.97 -4.24 -42.82
C ASN A 285 -5.77 -4.98 -43.42
N SER A 286 -4.80 -4.23 -43.93
CA SER A 286 -3.57 -4.78 -44.50
C SER A 286 -2.37 -3.88 -44.20
N LEU A 287 -1.19 -4.50 -44.15
CA LEU A 287 0.09 -3.83 -44.01
C LEU A 287 1.06 -4.47 -45.01
N ARG A 288 1.57 -3.68 -45.95
CA ARG A 288 2.49 -4.13 -47.00
C ARG A 288 3.67 -3.17 -47.11
N LEU A 289 4.87 -3.74 -47.25
CA LEU A 289 6.08 -2.97 -47.55
C LEU A 289 6.29 -2.91 -49.07
N THR A 290 6.38 -1.70 -49.62
CA THR A 290 6.52 -1.48 -51.07
C THR A 290 7.92 -1.78 -51.60
N ASP A 291 8.93 -1.66 -50.74
CA ASP A 291 10.35 -1.86 -51.01
C ASP A 291 10.92 -3.13 -50.37
N LEU A 292 10.10 -3.88 -49.62
CA LEU A 292 10.51 -5.12 -48.93
C LEU A 292 9.40 -6.18 -48.95
N PRO A 293 9.06 -6.76 -50.12
CA PRO A 293 8.11 -7.87 -50.18
C PRO A 293 8.65 -9.14 -49.49
N SER A 294 9.97 -9.28 -49.38
CA SER A 294 10.69 -10.32 -48.64
C SER A 294 12.03 -9.77 -48.14
N GLY A 295 12.61 -10.34 -47.08
CA GLY A 295 13.94 -9.97 -46.59
C GLY A 295 14.05 -9.77 -45.07
N THR A 296 15.07 -9.01 -44.64
CA THR A 296 15.44 -8.87 -43.23
C THR A 296 14.89 -7.59 -42.60
N LEU A 297 14.26 -7.73 -41.43
CA LEU A 297 13.70 -6.66 -40.60
C LEU A 297 14.48 -6.58 -39.29
N SER A 298 15.41 -5.62 -39.18
CA SER A 298 16.12 -5.37 -37.92
C SER A 298 15.24 -4.59 -36.94
N LEU A 299 14.91 -5.21 -35.82
CA LEU A 299 14.06 -4.69 -34.73
C LEU A 299 14.57 -5.26 -33.40
N SER A 300 14.45 -4.52 -32.30
CA SER A 300 14.68 -5.13 -30.99
C SER A 300 13.60 -6.18 -30.70
N SER A 301 13.93 -7.20 -29.91
CA SER A 301 12.99 -8.24 -29.48
C SER A 301 11.78 -7.62 -28.74
N VAL A 302 11.99 -6.54 -27.99
CA VAL A 302 10.91 -5.78 -27.32
C VAL A 302 9.98 -5.11 -28.33
N GLU A 303 10.52 -4.52 -29.40
CA GLU A 303 9.71 -3.92 -30.48
C GLU A 303 8.93 -4.99 -31.25
N ILE A 304 9.50 -6.17 -31.47
CA ILE A 304 8.80 -7.29 -32.10
C ILE A 304 7.61 -7.72 -31.24
N ALA A 305 7.83 -7.95 -29.94
CA ALA A 305 6.78 -8.34 -29.02
C ALA A 305 5.65 -7.29 -28.94
N ARG A 306 6.02 -6.01 -28.74
CA ARG A 306 5.05 -4.90 -28.61
C ARG A 306 4.19 -4.73 -29.86
N ASN A 307 4.75 -5.02 -31.05
CA ASN A 307 4.06 -4.80 -32.32
C ASN A 307 3.69 -6.12 -33.02
N ALA A 308 3.60 -7.22 -32.25
CA ALA A 308 3.38 -8.56 -32.80
C ALA A 308 2.12 -8.63 -33.68
N LYS A 309 1.03 -7.95 -33.32
CA LYS A 309 -0.20 -7.96 -34.13
C LYS A 309 -0.01 -7.27 -35.48
N ALA A 310 0.62 -6.10 -35.51
CA ALA A 310 0.95 -5.41 -36.76
C ALA A 310 1.91 -6.23 -37.64
N LEU A 311 2.95 -6.82 -37.04
CA LEU A 311 3.88 -7.70 -37.74
C LEU A 311 3.18 -8.96 -38.26
N GLY A 312 2.22 -9.52 -37.52
CA GLY A 312 1.40 -10.64 -37.97
C GLY A 312 0.59 -10.32 -39.22
N ILE A 313 0.03 -9.10 -39.31
CA ILE A 313 -0.64 -8.61 -40.53
C ILE A 313 0.36 -8.47 -41.68
N LEU A 314 1.55 -7.92 -41.42
CA LEU A 314 2.62 -7.81 -42.43
C LEU A 314 3.03 -9.19 -42.97
N PHE A 315 3.14 -10.20 -42.12
CA PHE A 315 3.62 -11.53 -42.52
C PHE A 315 2.58 -12.40 -43.25
N ASN A 316 1.35 -11.91 -43.40
CA ASN A 316 0.39 -12.51 -44.33
C ASN A 316 0.75 -12.24 -45.80
N ASN A 317 1.68 -11.32 -46.08
CA ASN A 317 2.22 -11.12 -47.42
C ASN A 317 3.15 -12.29 -47.82
N PRO A 318 3.19 -12.65 -49.12
CA PRO A 318 4.05 -13.73 -49.61
C PRO A 318 5.53 -13.35 -49.55
N GLY A 319 6.37 -14.25 -49.04
CA GLY A 319 7.82 -14.10 -49.02
C GLY A 319 8.45 -14.46 -47.68
N PRO A 320 9.73 -14.90 -47.65
CA PRO A 320 10.44 -15.14 -46.40
C PRO A 320 10.78 -13.81 -45.71
N PHE A 321 10.45 -13.71 -44.42
CA PHE A 321 10.82 -12.63 -43.53
C PHE A 321 11.80 -13.15 -42.48
N VAL A 322 12.92 -12.45 -42.32
CA VAL A 322 13.89 -12.70 -41.25
C VAL A 322 13.85 -11.53 -40.29
N LEU A 323 13.49 -11.78 -39.04
CA LEU A 323 13.54 -10.79 -37.97
C LEU A 323 14.96 -10.78 -37.38
N ASP A 324 15.75 -9.76 -37.70
CA ASP A 324 17.07 -9.54 -37.10
C ASP A 324 16.89 -8.92 -35.70
N ASN A 325 16.57 -9.80 -34.76
CA ASN A 325 16.22 -9.47 -33.39
C ASN A 325 17.45 -9.21 -32.50
N SER A 326 17.27 -8.32 -31.53
CA SER A 326 18.31 -7.97 -30.55
C SER A 326 17.73 -7.66 -29.17
N GLY A 327 18.52 -7.90 -28.12
CA GLY A 327 18.18 -7.55 -26.74
C GLY A 327 17.37 -8.62 -26.00
N THR A 328 17.26 -8.42 -24.69
CA THR A 328 16.57 -9.30 -23.74
C THR A 328 15.09 -8.93 -23.62
N VAL A 329 14.23 -9.94 -23.44
CA VAL A 329 12.78 -9.78 -23.28
C VAL A 329 12.28 -10.39 -21.98
N THR A 330 11.11 -9.93 -21.52
CA THR A 330 10.36 -10.58 -20.45
C THR A 330 9.75 -11.90 -20.93
N ALA A 331 9.29 -12.75 -20.01
CA ALA A 331 8.64 -14.01 -20.37
C ALA A 331 7.35 -13.79 -21.19
N GLN A 332 6.58 -12.75 -20.84
CA GLN A 332 5.39 -12.37 -21.59
C GLN A 332 5.74 -11.89 -23.01
N GLN A 333 6.75 -11.04 -23.16
CA GLN A 333 7.19 -10.57 -24.48
C GLN A 333 7.71 -11.74 -25.35
N ALA A 334 8.45 -12.67 -24.76
CA ALA A 334 8.89 -13.88 -25.47
C ALA A 334 7.70 -14.76 -25.90
N LYS A 335 6.63 -14.85 -25.09
CA LYS A 335 5.39 -15.53 -25.45
C LYS A 335 4.66 -14.84 -26.61
N ASP A 336 4.63 -13.50 -26.62
CA ASP A 336 4.02 -12.74 -27.72
C ASP A 336 4.78 -12.98 -29.04
N ILE A 337 6.13 -13.04 -28.99
CA ILE A 337 6.96 -13.43 -30.13
C ILE A 337 6.70 -14.88 -30.54
N ALA A 338 6.62 -15.82 -29.59
CA ALA A 338 6.32 -17.22 -29.90
C ALA A 338 4.98 -17.35 -30.65
N THR A 339 3.96 -16.61 -30.19
CA THR A 339 2.63 -16.56 -30.83
C THR A 339 2.69 -15.96 -32.24
N LEU A 340 3.52 -14.93 -32.44
CA LEU A 340 3.77 -14.36 -33.76
C LEU A 340 4.42 -15.37 -34.72
N LEU A 341 5.26 -16.27 -34.24
CA LEU A 341 5.95 -17.25 -35.09
C LEU A 341 5.13 -18.55 -35.28
N GLN A 342 4.22 -18.85 -34.37
CA GLN A 342 3.47 -20.10 -34.36
C GLN A 342 2.72 -20.34 -35.68
N GLY A 343 2.99 -21.50 -36.30
CA GLY A 343 2.35 -21.91 -37.56
C GLY A 343 2.84 -21.18 -38.81
N ARG A 344 3.79 -20.25 -38.71
CA ARG A 344 4.34 -19.50 -39.84
C ARG A 344 5.67 -20.09 -40.28
N THR A 345 5.74 -20.59 -41.51
CA THR A 345 6.99 -21.11 -42.12
C THR A 345 7.75 -20.06 -42.90
N ASN A 346 7.10 -18.93 -43.23
CA ASN A 346 7.69 -17.81 -43.95
C ASN A 346 8.35 -16.77 -43.04
N VAL A 347 8.41 -16.98 -41.73
CA VAL A 347 9.00 -16.04 -40.77
C VAL A 347 10.01 -16.77 -39.88
N SER A 348 11.19 -16.20 -39.70
CA SER A 348 12.20 -16.73 -38.78
C SER A 348 12.88 -15.63 -37.97
N LEU A 349 13.45 -15.99 -36.81
CA LEU A 349 14.35 -15.13 -36.05
C LEU A 349 15.79 -15.33 -36.54
N ALA A 350 16.54 -14.24 -36.70
CA ALA A 350 17.95 -14.30 -37.04
C ALA A 350 18.80 -14.78 -35.84
N ARG A 351 18.36 -14.51 -34.61
CA ARG A 351 19.04 -14.88 -33.37
C ARG A 351 18.09 -15.54 -32.38
N PRO A 352 18.54 -16.51 -31.57
CA PRO A 352 17.75 -17.02 -30.46
C PRO A 352 17.38 -15.90 -29.45
N LEU A 353 16.26 -16.06 -28.77
CA LEU A 353 15.80 -15.14 -27.73
C LEU A 353 16.64 -15.26 -26.46
N GLN A 354 16.81 -14.13 -25.79
CA GLN A 354 17.34 -14.02 -24.43
C GLN A 354 16.21 -13.55 -23.52
N ILE A 355 15.93 -14.30 -22.45
CA ILE A 355 14.81 -14.02 -21.55
C ILE A 355 15.34 -13.60 -20.19
N SER A 356 14.77 -12.53 -19.61
CA SER A 356 14.98 -12.22 -18.19
C SER A 356 13.70 -11.75 -17.52
N ASP A 357 13.26 -12.50 -16.51
CA ASP A 357 12.02 -12.24 -15.78
C ASP A 357 12.04 -12.97 -14.42
N ASN A 358 11.03 -12.74 -13.57
CA ASN A 358 10.86 -13.52 -12.35
C ASN A 358 10.39 -14.96 -12.63
N ALA A 359 10.59 -15.85 -11.67
CA ALA A 359 10.29 -17.27 -11.82
C ALA A 359 8.80 -17.53 -12.14
N ALA A 360 7.88 -16.83 -11.48
CA ALA A 360 6.45 -17.01 -11.68
C ALA A 360 6.02 -16.68 -13.11
N ALA A 361 6.51 -15.56 -13.67
CA ALA A 361 6.20 -15.15 -15.04
C ALA A 361 6.72 -16.16 -16.08
N ILE A 362 7.92 -16.71 -15.87
CA ILE A 362 8.49 -17.74 -16.76
C ILE A 362 7.64 -19.02 -16.72
N LEU A 363 7.24 -19.46 -15.52
CA LEU A 363 6.42 -20.66 -15.36
C LEU A 363 5.02 -20.50 -15.99
N VAL A 364 4.41 -19.31 -15.91
CA VAL A 364 3.14 -19.01 -16.59
C VAL A 364 3.27 -19.08 -18.12
N ALA A 365 4.45 -18.73 -18.67
CA ALA A 365 4.70 -18.75 -20.11
C ALA A 365 5.31 -20.07 -20.62
N LYS A 366 5.56 -21.06 -19.75
CA LYS A 366 6.43 -22.20 -20.04
C LYS A 366 6.07 -22.97 -21.30
N ASP A 367 4.78 -23.22 -21.55
CA ASP A 367 4.33 -24.03 -22.67
C ASP A 367 4.60 -23.34 -24.01
N ALA A 368 4.45 -22.02 -24.08
CA ALA A 368 4.75 -21.23 -25.28
C ALA A 368 6.26 -21.09 -25.51
N LEU A 369 7.06 -21.09 -24.44
CA LEU A 369 8.50 -20.85 -24.51
C LEU A 369 9.31 -22.14 -24.71
N PHE A 370 8.81 -23.29 -24.26
CA PHE A 370 9.59 -24.53 -24.22
C PHE A 370 8.82 -25.74 -24.77
N GLY A 371 7.57 -25.56 -25.21
CA GLY A 371 6.77 -26.60 -25.85
C GLY A 371 7.10 -26.81 -27.34
N SER A 372 6.23 -27.55 -28.03
CA SER A 372 6.37 -27.79 -29.47
C SER A 372 6.15 -26.50 -30.27
N GLY A 373 7.08 -26.21 -31.19
CA GLY A 373 7.04 -24.97 -31.98
C GLY A 373 7.51 -23.72 -31.22
N ALA A 374 8.13 -23.89 -30.06
CA ALA A 374 8.76 -22.80 -29.32
C ALA A 374 9.86 -22.09 -30.15
N PRO A 375 10.05 -20.78 -29.94
CA PRO A 375 11.16 -20.06 -30.56
C PRO A 375 12.50 -20.58 -30.03
N ALA A 376 13.57 -20.41 -30.83
CA ALA A 376 14.91 -20.70 -30.35
C ALA A 376 15.26 -19.77 -29.16
N ILE A 377 15.75 -20.33 -28.06
CA ILE A 377 16.17 -19.60 -26.85
C ILE A 377 17.64 -19.90 -26.56
N SER A 378 18.45 -18.86 -26.39
CA SER A 378 19.87 -19.00 -26.01
C SER A 378 20.07 -18.99 -24.50
N SER A 379 19.33 -18.17 -23.76
CA SER A 379 19.49 -18.02 -22.31
C SER A 379 18.21 -17.58 -21.61
N VAL A 380 18.06 -18.00 -20.35
CA VAL A 380 16.97 -17.61 -19.44
C VAL A 380 17.56 -17.20 -18.11
N LYS A 381 17.45 -15.92 -17.76
CA LYS A 381 17.91 -15.37 -16.48
C LYS A 381 16.73 -15.09 -15.57
N ILE A 382 16.67 -15.78 -14.43
CA ILE A 382 15.66 -15.49 -13.41
C ILE A 382 16.08 -14.25 -12.61
N SER A 383 15.19 -13.28 -12.51
CA SER A 383 15.34 -12.08 -11.68
C SER A 383 14.67 -12.31 -10.33
N GLY A 384 15.44 -12.16 -9.25
CA GLY A 384 14.97 -12.36 -7.88
C GLY A 384 15.14 -13.80 -7.37
N ASP A 385 14.52 -14.06 -6.22
CA ASP A 385 14.60 -15.35 -5.55
C ASP A 385 13.56 -16.35 -6.11
N VAL A 386 13.93 -17.63 -6.14
CA VAL A 386 13.05 -18.74 -6.52
C VAL A 386 12.62 -19.47 -5.26
N ASN A 387 11.35 -19.86 -5.13
CA ASN A 387 10.93 -20.73 -4.03
C ASN A 387 11.09 -22.22 -4.41
N ALA A 388 11.05 -23.12 -3.44
CA ALA A 388 11.32 -24.55 -3.69
C ALA A 388 10.28 -25.18 -4.63
N GLY A 389 9.00 -24.78 -4.52
CA GLY A 389 7.93 -25.25 -5.39
C GLY A 389 8.13 -24.81 -6.86
N GLN A 390 8.60 -23.59 -7.09
CA GLN A 390 8.95 -23.11 -8.43
C GLN A 390 10.16 -23.85 -8.99
N ALA A 391 11.17 -24.12 -8.16
CA ALA A 391 12.34 -24.89 -8.57
C ALA A 391 11.97 -26.31 -9.03
N ALA A 392 11.06 -26.98 -8.32
CA ALA A 392 10.55 -28.29 -8.71
C ALA A 392 9.83 -28.23 -10.07
N GLN A 393 9.02 -27.20 -10.34
CA GLN A 393 8.35 -27.04 -11.64
C GLN A 393 9.31 -26.76 -12.80
N PHE A 394 10.47 -26.15 -12.55
CA PHE A 394 11.50 -25.97 -13.58
C PHE A 394 12.16 -27.29 -13.98
N GLU A 395 12.08 -28.31 -13.15
CA GLU A 395 12.61 -29.62 -13.48
C GLU A 395 11.86 -30.28 -14.62
N ASP A 396 10.55 -30.08 -14.70
CA ASP A 396 9.70 -30.58 -15.78
C ASP A 396 10.16 -30.10 -17.17
N LEU A 397 11.00 -29.07 -17.24
CA LEU A 397 11.60 -28.57 -18.48
C LEU A 397 12.73 -29.48 -19.02
N GLY A 398 13.21 -30.44 -18.23
CA GLY A 398 14.23 -31.41 -18.63
C GLY A 398 15.49 -30.76 -19.20
N SER A 399 15.89 -31.19 -20.40
CA SER A 399 17.11 -30.68 -21.07
C SER A 399 17.07 -29.18 -21.38
N THR A 400 15.88 -28.57 -21.47
CA THR A 400 15.72 -27.13 -21.74
C THR A 400 16.21 -26.29 -20.57
N LEU A 401 16.22 -26.84 -19.35
CA LEU A 401 16.76 -26.19 -18.16
C LEU A 401 18.25 -25.83 -18.31
N THR A 402 18.98 -26.47 -19.24
CA THR A 402 20.37 -26.11 -19.55
C THR A 402 20.53 -24.66 -20.03
N LYS A 403 19.49 -24.06 -20.60
CA LYS A 403 19.45 -22.66 -21.04
C LYS A 403 19.32 -21.66 -19.89
N PHE A 404 18.98 -22.11 -18.69
CA PHE A 404 18.82 -21.22 -17.55
C PHE A 404 20.18 -20.83 -16.97
N ASP A 405 20.33 -19.57 -16.57
CA ASP A 405 21.42 -19.16 -15.69
C ASP A 405 21.22 -19.76 -14.30
N SER A 406 22.29 -19.82 -13.51
CA SER A 406 22.16 -20.29 -12.13
C SER A 406 21.31 -19.33 -11.30
N PHE A 407 20.48 -19.88 -10.41
CA PHE A 407 19.56 -19.13 -9.57
C PHE A 407 19.62 -19.58 -8.11
N ARG A 408 19.17 -18.69 -7.22
CA ARG A 408 19.11 -18.94 -5.78
C ARG A 408 17.71 -19.36 -5.37
N ILE A 409 17.63 -20.29 -4.42
CA ILE A 409 16.38 -20.63 -3.74
C ILE A 409 16.29 -19.90 -2.41
N VAL A 410 15.15 -19.26 -2.13
CA VAL A 410 14.80 -18.69 -0.82
C VAL A 410 13.42 -19.17 -0.42
N ASP A 411 13.33 -19.93 0.67
CA ASP A 411 12.09 -20.52 1.16
C ASP A 411 12.18 -20.85 2.65
N THR A 412 11.12 -21.38 3.25
CA THR A 412 11.16 -21.98 4.59
C THR A 412 12.09 -23.20 4.60
N ALA A 413 12.59 -23.56 5.79
CA ALA A 413 13.46 -24.73 5.91
C ALA A 413 12.76 -26.01 5.45
N GLU A 414 11.50 -26.20 5.85
CA GLU A 414 10.67 -27.33 5.43
C GLU A 414 10.54 -27.43 3.91
N ASN A 415 10.15 -26.35 3.24
CA ASN A 415 9.96 -26.35 1.78
C ASN A 415 11.27 -26.56 1.02
N ALA A 416 12.35 -25.87 1.44
CA ALA A 416 13.66 -26.03 0.83
C ALA A 416 14.19 -27.47 0.99
N LEU A 417 13.96 -28.07 2.15
CA LEU A 417 14.34 -29.47 2.42
C LEU A 417 13.38 -30.47 1.80
N ALA A 418 12.16 -30.10 1.43
CA ALA A 418 11.27 -30.97 0.66
C ALA A 418 11.77 -31.19 -0.78
N LEU A 419 12.59 -30.28 -1.32
CA LEU A 419 13.17 -30.40 -2.65
C LEU A 419 13.98 -31.70 -2.80
N ASP A 420 13.78 -32.41 -3.91
CA ASP A 420 14.59 -33.57 -4.28
C ASP A 420 15.66 -33.12 -5.28
N LEU A 421 16.93 -33.37 -4.94
CA LEU A 421 18.09 -33.11 -5.79
C LEU A 421 18.91 -34.38 -6.02
N SER A 422 18.29 -35.56 -5.90
CA SER A 422 18.95 -36.85 -6.03
C SER A 422 19.39 -37.15 -7.48
N PRO A 423 20.61 -37.67 -7.70
CA PRO A 423 20.99 -38.19 -9.00
C PRO A 423 20.33 -39.57 -9.27
N PRO A 424 20.08 -39.94 -10.55
CA PRO A 424 20.50 -39.23 -11.76
C PRO A 424 19.48 -38.19 -12.27
N THR A 425 18.23 -38.22 -11.80
CA THR A 425 17.08 -37.48 -12.34
C THR A 425 17.20 -35.97 -12.17
N HIS A 426 17.71 -35.51 -11.02
CA HIS A 426 17.72 -34.08 -10.68
C HIS A 426 19.05 -33.37 -10.98
N THR A 427 19.95 -33.98 -11.76
CA THR A 427 21.33 -33.49 -11.99
C THR A 427 21.39 -32.09 -12.63
N THR A 428 20.54 -31.83 -13.63
CA THR A 428 20.49 -30.52 -14.30
C THR A 428 19.98 -29.43 -13.35
N LEU A 429 18.89 -29.67 -12.63
CA LEU A 429 18.35 -28.72 -11.64
C LEU A 429 19.38 -28.42 -10.55
N ASN A 430 20.00 -29.47 -10.01
CA ASN A 430 21.07 -29.35 -9.03
C ASN A 430 22.24 -28.48 -9.53
N SER A 431 22.62 -28.59 -10.82
CA SER A 431 23.67 -27.75 -11.40
C SER A 431 23.29 -26.26 -11.53
N LYS A 432 21.99 -25.95 -11.64
CA LYS A 432 21.49 -24.58 -11.80
C LYS A 432 21.22 -23.88 -10.47
N ILE A 433 21.05 -24.60 -9.38
CA ILE A 433 20.89 -23.96 -8.06
C ILE A 433 22.26 -23.46 -7.57
N SER A 434 22.45 -22.15 -7.50
CA SER A 434 23.69 -21.55 -6.99
C SER A 434 23.79 -21.55 -5.47
N GLY A 435 22.65 -21.62 -4.78
CA GLY A 435 22.59 -21.72 -3.33
C GLY A 435 21.17 -21.64 -2.79
N ILE A 436 20.99 -22.09 -1.55
CA ILE A 436 19.71 -22.17 -0.86
C ILE A 436 19.79 -21.35 0.43
N ARG A 437 18.85 -20.43 0.63
CA ARG A 437 18.67 -19.70 1.89
C ARG A 437 17.35 -20.12 2.52
N VAL A 438 17.42 -20.60 3.76
CA VAL A 438 16.24 -20.87 4.56
C VAL A 438 15.85 -19.64 5.37
N THR A 439 14.55 -19.34 5.47
CA THR A 439 14.01 -18.18 6.19
C THR A 439 13.39 -18.53 7.54
N SER A 440 13.24 -19.83 7.85
CA SER A 440 12.68 -20.33 9.11
C SER A 440 13.63 -21.32 9.78
N ALA A 441 13.40 -21.59 11.06
CA ALA A 441 13.95 -22.76 11.72
C ALA A 441 13.33 -24.04 11.11
N LEU A 442 14.07 -25.14 11.20
CA LEU A 442 13.62 -26.48 10.86
C LEU A 442 13.09 -27.17 12.12
N ASP A 443 11.85 -27.64 12.09
CA ASP A 443 11.33 -28.49 13.17
C ASP A 443 12.18 -29.77 13.28
N VAL A 444 12.64 -30.08 14.50
CA VAL A 444 13.52 -31.22 14.77
C VAL A 444 12.90 -32.56 14.36
N SER A 445 11.59 -32.68 14.36
CA SER A 445 10.87 -33.87 13.89
C SER A 445 11.14 -34.15 12.40
N LEU A 446 11.43 -33.12 11.61
CA LEU A 446 11.72 -33.23 10.18
C LEU A 446 13.17 -33.64 9.90
N LEU A 447 14.07 -33.69 10.89
CA LEU A 447 15.38 -34.33 10.72
C LEU A 447 15.25 -35.82 10.38
N SER A 448 14.08 -36.40 10.67
CA SER A 448 13.71 -37.74 10.22
C SER A 448 13.82 -37.91 8.70
N THR A 449 13.43 -36.87 7.95
CA THR A 449 13.40 -36.83 6.49
C THR A 449 14.78 -36.63 5.86
N ILE A 450 15.70 -35.98 6.59
CA ILE A 450 17.07 -35.75 6.12
C ILE A 450 17.94 -36.98 6.36
N TYR A 451 17.78 -37.66 7.50
CA TYR A 451 18.64 -38.76 7.92
C TYR A 451 17.89 -40.08 8.12
N PRO A 452 17.10 -40.57 7.15
CA PRO A 452 16.05 -41.58 7.37
C PRO A 452 16.49 -42.80 8.19
N THR A 453 17.73 -43.26 8.04
CA THR A 453 18.28 -44.44 8.71
C THR A 453 19.26 -44.06 9.83
N ILE A 454 19.19 -44.80 10.94
CA ILE A 454 20.20 -44.78 12.01
C ILE A 454 20.94 -46.13 11.96
N THR A 455 22.17 -46.15 11.43
CA THR A 455 22.99 -47.36 11.38
C THR A 455 24.11 -47.26 12.41
N ASN A 456 24.23 -48.24 13.32
CA ASN A 456 25.32 -48.29 14.32
C ASN A 456 25.63 -46.91 14.92
N GLN A 457 24.62 -46.28 15.53
CA GLN A 457 24.66 -44.95 16.18
C GLN A 457 24.94 -43.73 15.27
N THR A 458 25.18 -43.91 13.96
CA THR A 458 25.41 -42.80 13.02
C THR A 458 24.24 -42.66 12.04
N PRO A 459 23.56 -41.51 11.98
CA PRO A 459 22.54 -41.26 10.98
C PRO A 459 23.11 -41.14 9.56
N VAL A 460 22.44 -41.76 8.59
CA VAL A 460 22.81 -41.74 7.16
C VAL A 460 21.93 -40.72 6.44
N ILE A 461 22.57 -39.81 5.71
CA ILE A 461 21.88 -38.76 4.95
C ILE A 461 21.17 -39.34 3.73
N ASP A 462 19.96 -38.88 3.48
CA ASP A 462 19.28 -39.12 2.21
C ASP A 462 20.09 -38.47 1.07
N PRO A 463 20.46 -39.19 -0.01
CA PRO A 463 21.31 -38.65 -1.07
C PRO A 463 20.76 -37.38 -1.73
N GLY A 464 19.44 -37.27 -1.89
CA GLY A 464 18.79 -36.07 -2.43
C GLY A 464 18.88 -34.90 -1.47
N LYS A 465 18.59 -35.15 -0.18
CA LYS A 465 18.75 -34.13 0.88
C LYS A 465 20.19 -33.72 1.12
N GLY A 466 21.15 -34.61 0.87
CA GLY A 466 22.58 -34.32 0.89
C GLY A 466 22.97 -33.19 -0.06
N ASN A 467 22.41 -33.19 -1.27
CA ASN A 467 22.65 -32.12 -2.24
C ASN A 467 22.00 -30.80 -1.84
N VAL A 468 20.79 -30.84 -1.26
CA VAL A 468 20.13 -29.64 -0.70
C VAL A 468 20.99 -29.05 0.41
N LEU A 469 21.43 -29.86 1.37
CA LEU A 469 22.28 -29.43 2.48
C LEU A 469 23.62 -28.87 1.99
N ALA A 470 24.23 -29.50 0.97
CA ALA A 470 25.48 -29.01 0.37
C ALA A 470 25.35 -27.58 -0.18
N LYS A 471 24.16 -27.21 -0.67
CA LYS A 471 23.89 -25.88 -1.26
C LYS A 471 23.37 -24.84 -0.28
N LEU A 472 23.17 -25.19 0.99
CA LEU A 472 22.79 -24.21 2.00
C LEU A 472 23.88 -23.13 2.12
N LEU A 473 23.46 -21.87 2.01
CA LEU A 473 24.32 -20.70 2.15
C LEU A 473 24.66 -20.39 3.62
N SER A 474 23.90 -20.96 4.55
CA SER A 474 24.10 -20.87 5.99
C SER A 474 23.62 -22.17 6.64
N GLY A 475 24.19 -22.55 7.78
CA GLY A 475 23.66 -23.65 8.59
C GLY A 475 22.20 -23.44 8.97
N LEU A 476 21.50 -24.53 9.26
CA LEU A 476 20.12 -24.58 9.72
C LEU A 476 20.03 -24.23 11.20
N GLU A 477 18.96 -23.53 11.55
CA GLU A 477 18.52 -23.48 12.94
C GLU A 477 17.49 -24.59 13.14
N VAL A 478 17.68 -25.41 14.17
CA VAL A 478 16.77 -26.51 14.49
C VAL A 478 15.89 -26.07 15.66
N SER A 479 14.58 -26.23 15.53
CA SER A 479 13.61 -25.89 16.56
C SER A 479 12.86 -27.11 17.10
N GLY A 480 12.58 -27.16 18.40
CA GLY A 480 11.75 -28.21 19.00
C GLY A 480 11.67 -28.12 20.53
N SER A 481 10.89 -28.98 21.17
CA SER A 481 10.96 -29.15 22.62
C SER A 481 12.27 -29.85 23.01
N PRO A 482 12.79 -29.66 24.23
CA PRO A 482 13.95 -30.39 24.74
C PRO A 482 13.80 -31.91 24.59
N GLU A 483 12.62 -32.46 24.88
CA GLU A 483 12.31 -33.88 24.68
C GLU A 483 12.42 -34.30 23.21
N SER A 484 11.85 -33.52 22.28
CA SER A 484 11.91 -33.81 20.85
C SER A 484 13.34 -33.76 20.31
N ILE A 485 14.14 -32.82 20.82
CA ILE A 485 15.55 -32.68 20.45
C ILE A 485 16.38 -33.82 21.01
N SER A 486 16.19 -34.18 22.29
CA SER A 486 16.80 -35.37 22.89
C SER A 486 16.44 -36.64 22.10
N GLY A 487 15.16 -36.80 21.72
CA GLY A 487 14.69 -37.93 20.92
C GLY A 487 15.34 -38.03 19.53
N GLN A 488 15.80 -36.90 18.98
CA GLN A 488 16.49 -36.82 17.69
C GLN A 488 17.98 -36.45 17.82
N ILE A 489 18.57 -36.56 19.01
CA ILE A 489 19.88 -35.96 19.32
C ILE A 489 20.99 -36.46 18.40
N ALA A 490 20.97 -37.74 18.05
CA ALA A 490 21.94 -38.33 17.12
C ALA A 490 21.89 -37.65 15.74
N ARG A 491 20.70 -37.27 15.25
CA ARG A 491 20.50 -36.56 13.97
C ARG A 491 20.93 -35.11 14.06
N VAL A 492 20.67 -34.45 15.18
CA VAL A 492 21.15 -33.08 15.44
C VAL A 492 22.68 -33.06 15.47
N ALA A 493 23.30 -34.00 16.18
CA ALA A 493 24.75 -34.20 16.23
C ALA A 493 25.33 -34.49 14.85
N LYS A 494 24.65 -35.31 14.04
CA LYS A 494 25.05 -35.56 12.67
C LYS A 494 25.03 -34.29 11.82
N LEU A 495 23.95 -33.53 11.88
CA LEU A 495 23.81 -32.25 11.18
C LEU A 495 24.91 -31.25 11.58
N ALA A 496 25.29 -31.23 12.85
CA ALA A 496 26.43 -30.47 13.35
C ALA A 496 27.75 -30.96 12.77
N SER A 497 28.01 -32.27 12.80
CA SER A 497 29.23 -32.87 12.24
C SER A 497 29.39 -32.63 10.73
N ASP A 498 28.26 -32.49 10.01
CA ASP A 498 28.23 -32.16 8.59
C ASP A 498 28.42 -30.66 8.31
N GLY A 499 28.59 -29.84 9.37
CA GLY A 499 28.76 -28.38 9.28
C GLY A 499 27.49 -27.65 8.87
N LYS A 500 26.32 -28.29 9.05
CA LYS A 500 25.02 -27.78 8.59
C LYS A 500 24.13 -27.30 9.72
N LEU A 501 24.54 -27.44 10.98
CA LEU A 501 23.87 -26.81 12.12
C LEU A 501 24.43 -25.40 12.35
N ARG A 502 23.56 -24.41 12.55
CA ARG A 502 23.90 -23.04 12.94
C ARG A 502 23.60 -22.80 14.42
N SER A 503 22.42 -23.20 14.86
CA SER A 503 21.92 -22.97 16.22
C SER A 503 20.80 -23.93 16.55
N ILE A 504 20.57 -24.11 17.85
CA ILE A 504 19.46 -24.89 18.39
C ILE A 504 18.52 -23.91 19.08
N ASN A 505 17.24 -23.95 18.73
CA ASN A 505 16.20 -23.13 19.32
C ASN A 505 15.21 -24.04 20.03
N THR A 506 15.02 -23.88 21.33
CA THR A 506 14.18 -24.80 22.10
C THR A 506 13.05 -24.08 22.78
N ALA A 507 11.83 -24.58 22.57
CA ALA A 507 10.67 -24.12 23.33
C ALA A 507 10.67 -24.83 24.68
N VAL A 508 10.84 -24.07 25.77
CA VAL A 508 10.87 -24.63 27.13
C VAL A 508 9.44 -24.80 27.63
N PRO A 509 8.99 -26.02 27.98
CA PRO A 509 7.67 -26.26 28.57
C PRO A 509 7.47 -25.49 29.88
N ALA A 510 6.22 -25.22 30.27
CA ALA A 510 5.91 -24.55 31.54
C ALA A 510 6.31 -25.40 32.77
N ASP A 511 6.25 -26.73 32.63
CA ASP A 511 6.55 -27.74 33.64
C ASP A 511 7.98 -28.30 33.56
N PHE A 512 8.92 -27.54 32.99
CA PHE A 512 10.27 -27.99 32.69
C PHE A 512 11.02 -28.47 33.95
N ALA A 513 10.94 -29.77 34.24
CA ALA A 513 11.45 -30.36 35.46
C ALA A 513 12.99 -30.33 35.50
N SER A 514 13.55 -30.22 36.70
CA SER A 514 15.02 -30.18 36.89
C SER A 514 15.72 -31.45 36.38
N THR A 515 15.05 -32.60 36.38
CA THR A 515 15.57 -33.84 35.80
C THR A 515 15.71 -33.74 34.28
N ASP A 516 14.72 -33.19 33.59
CA ASP A 516 14.67 -33.13 32.12
C ASP A 516 15.69 -32.14 31.58
N VAL A 517 15.90 -31.03 32.29
CA VAL A 517 16.99 -30.08 32.02
C VAL A 517 18.36 -30.79 32.13
N THR A 518 18.52 -31.74 33.05
CA THR A 518 19.82 -32.40 33.32
C THR A 518 20.12 -33.36 32.19
N ASN A 519 19.10 -34.13 31.82
CA ASN A 519 19.17 -35.10 30.75
C ASN A 519 19.41 -34.38 29.41
N PHE A 520 18.67 -33.31 29.13
CA PHE A 520 18.87 -32.50 27.94
C PHE A 520 20.29 -31.90 27.86
N GLN A 521 20.79 -31.36 28.98
CA GLN A 521 22.17 -30.84 29.06
C GLN A 521 23.21 -31.94 28.84
N LYS A 522 22.99 -33.13 29.41
CA LYS A 522 23.85 -34.29 29.22
C LYS A 522 23.83 -34.73 27.77
N ASP A 523 22.67 -34.77 27.13
CA ASP A 523 22.50 -35.15 25.73
C ASP A 523 23.24 -34.18 24.80
N LEU A 524 23.11 -32.86 25.01
CA LEU A 524 23.87 -31.87 24.23
C LEU A 524 25.39 -32.05 24.39
N ARG A 525 25.85 -32.29 25.63
CA ARG A 525 27.27 -32.43 25.95
C ARG A 525 27.86 -33.70 25.35
N ASP A 526 27.21 -34.84 25.59
CA ASP A 526 27.69 -36.15 25.17
C ASP A 526 27.72 -36.28 23.64
N ASN A 527 26.97 -35.43 22.94
CA ASN A 527 26.91 -35.39 21.47
C ASN A 527 27.70 -34.21 20.86
N ASN A 528 28.57 -33.54 21.62
CA ASN A 528 29.40 -32.40 21.16
C ASN A 528 28.59 -31.24 20.56
N LEU A 529 27.38 -31.01 21.04
CA LEU A 529 26.54 -29.89 20.61
C LEU A 529 26.77 -28.64 21.46
N SER A 530 27.71 -28.69 22.40
CA SER A 530 28.03 -27.61 23.32
C SER A 530 28.69 -26.39 22.65
N ASP A 531 29.08 -26.47 21.39
CA ASP A 531 29.66 -25.31 20.69
C ASP A 531 28.60 -24.51 19.90
N PHE A 532 27.37 -25.01 19.83
CA PHE A 532 26.29 -24.38 19.07
C PHE A 532 25.46 -23.44 19.96
N PRO A 533 25.14 -22.23 19.47
CA PRO A 533 24.25 -21.32 20.18
C PRO A 533 22.90 -21.98 20.52
N LEU A 534 22.55 -21.99 21.81
CA LEU A 534 21.24 -22.36 22.30
C LEU A 534 20.40 -21.09 22.49
N SER A 535 19.27 -21.04 21.80
CA SER A 535 18.23 -20.04 22.01
C SER A 535 17.06 -20.68 22.74
N LEU A 536 16.57 -20.02 23.78
CA LEU A 536 15.38 -20.48 24.50
C LEU A 536 14.19 -19.62 24.12
N SER A 537 13.14 -20.30 23.70
CA SER A 537 11.85 -19.74 23.39
C SER A 537 10.92 -20.02 24.57
N VAL A 538 10.49 -18.98 25.28
CA VAL A 538 9.68 -19.13 26.50
C VAL A 538 8.21 -18.90 26.11
N ALA A 539 7.64 -19.80 25.32
CA ALA A 539 6.32 -19.61 24.71
C ALA A 539 5.17 -19.67 25.72
N ASP A 540 5.13 -20.72 26.53
CA ASP A 540 4.06 -20.95 27.51
C ASP A 540 4.43 -20.47 28.91
N SER A 541 5.73 -20.19 29.13
CA SER A 541 6.27 -19.90 30.45
C SER A 541 6.44 -18.41 30.77
N ILE A 542 6.16 -17.45 29.87
CA ILE A 542 6.22 -16.01 30.24
C ILE A 542 5.07 -15.65 31.18
N LEU A 543 3.84 -16.01 30.81
CA LEU A 543 2.68 -15.82 31.67
C LEU A 543 2.80 -16.69 32.94
N ALA A 544 3.41 -17.87 32.86
CA ALA A 544 3.70 -18.68 34.04
C ALA A 544 4.78 -18.03 34.93
N LEU A 545 5.95 -17.63 34.41
CA LEU A 545 7.00 -16.89 35.15
C LEU A 545 6.48 -15.62 35.84
N LEU A 546 5.43 -15.02 35.29
CA LEU A 546 4.80 -13.81 35.81
C LEU A 546 3.58 -14.09 36.71
N LYS A 547 2.99 -15.30 36.69
CA LYS A 547 1.75 -15.66 37.43
C LYS A 547 1.86 -16.91 38.32
N SER A 548 2.98 -17.63 38.30
CA SER A 548 3.16 -18.91 38.99
C SER A 548 3.34 -18.71 40.50
N ASP A 549 3.12 -19.78 41.27
CA ASP A 549 3.56 -19.84 42.66
C ASP A 549 5.06 -19.51 42.77
N ALA A 550 5.49 -18.91 43.89
CA ALA A 550 6.88 -18.55 44.14
C ALA A 550 7.83 -19.77 44.01
N THR A 551 7.33 -20.96 44.34
CA THR A 551 8.06 -22.23 44.20
C THR A 551 8.30 -22.59 42.73
N GLU A 552 7.27 -22.48 41.89
CA GLU A 552 7.34 -22.80 40.46
C GLU A 552 8.20 -21.78 39.70
N GLN A 553 8.07 -20.49 40.04
CA GLN A 553 8.93 -19.43 39.52
C GLN A 553 10.41 -19.70 39.86
N GLN A 554 10.71 -20.03 41.11
CA GLN A 554 12.07 -20.32 41.55
C GLN A 554 12.66 -21.56 40.86
N ASN A 555 11.83 -22.57 40.58
CA ASN A 555 12.24 -23.76 39.83
C ASN A 555 12.62 -23.40 38.39
N VAL A 556 11.79 -22.64 37.68
CA VAL A 556 12.08 -22.19 36.30
C VAL A 556 13.36 -21.36 36.26
N LEU A 557 13.54 -20.42 37.20
CA LEU A 557 14.74 -19.59 37.27
C LEU A 557 16.02 -20.39 37.59
N THR A 558 15.92 -21.37 38.48
CA THR A 558 17.02 -22.29 38.80
C THR A 558 17.41 -23.11 37.56
N ASN A 559 16.42 -23.57 36.80
CA ASN A 559 16.63 -24.32 35.57
C ASN A 559 17.25 -23.46 34.45
N LEU A 560 16.81 -22.21 34.30
CA LEU A 560 17.42 -21.25 33.36
C LEU A 560 18.88 -20.95 33.69
N LYS A 561 19.21 -20.71 34.96
CA LYS A 561 20.61 -20.55 35.40
C LYS A 561 21.45 -21.80 35.12
N ARG A 562 20.86 -22.98 35.27
CA ARG A 562 21.57 -24.23 35.03
C ARG A 562 21.77 -24.52 33.55
N LEU A 563 20.85 -24.09 32.69
CA LEU A 563 21.10 -24.06 31.26
C LEU A 563 22.19 -23.04 30.92
N ASP A 564 22.22 -21.87 31.57
CA ASP A 564 23.27 -20.87 31.32
C ASP A 564 24.66 -21.31 31.78
N SER A 565 24.77 -22.07 32.88
CA SER A 565 26.06 -22.54 33.42
C SER A 565 26.84 -23.44 32.46
N THR A 566 26.21 -23.91 31.40
CA THR A 566 26.86 -24.61 30.28
C THR A 566 27.62 -23.68 29.32
N GLY A 567 27.35 -22.37 29.35
CA GLY A 567 27.83 -21.40 28.35
C GLY A 567 27.05 -21.42 27.03
N LEU A 568 26.06 -22.30 26.88
CA LEU A 568 25.29 -22.53 25.65
C LEU A 568 24.20 -21.51 25.41
N LEU A 569 23.55 -21.05 26.49
CA LEU A 569 22.45 -20.10 26.39
C LEU A 569 22.98 -18.76 25.87
N LYS A 570 22.76 -18.46 24.60
CA LYS A 570 23.17 -17.19 23.99
C LYS A 570 22.07 -16.15 24.04
N SER A 571 20.84 -16.59 23.85
CA SER A 571 19.68 -15.70 23.77
C SER A 571 18.41 -16.33 24.34
N ILE A 572 17.56 -15.47 24.90
CA ILE A 572 16.23 -15.78 25.40
C ILE A 572 15.25 -14.95 24.58
N TYR A 573 14.32 -15.63 23.92
CA TYR A 573 13.21 -15.02 23.18
C TYR A 573 11.94 -15.08 24.02
N ALA A 574 11.28 -13.93 24.13
CA ALA A 574 9.89 -13.87 24.51
C ALA A 574 9.04 -14.20 23.29
N VAL A 575 8.39 -15.37 23.26
CA VAL A 575 7.47 -15.73 22.18
C VAL A 575 6.08 -16.05 22.72
N ASP A 576 5.07 -15.96 21.87
CA ASP A 576 3.71 -16.45 22.05
C ASP A 576 3.35 -17.23 20.78
N GLN A 577 2.98 -18.51 20.92
CA GLN A 577 2.70 -19.43 19.81
C GLN A 577 3.77 -19.44 18.69
N GLY A 578 5.05 -19.33 19.05
CA GLY A 578 6.17 -19.35 18.10
C GLY A 578 6.45 -18.02 17.38
N GLN A 579 5.78 -16.93 17.74
CA GLN A 579 6.07 -15.55 17.28
C GLN A 579 6.56 -14.69 18.43
N ILE A 580 7.37 -13.64 18.20
CA ILE A 580 7.80 -12.72 19.28
C ILE A 580 6.57 -12.20 20.04
N ALA A 581 6.49 -12.47 21.34
CA ALA A 581 5.37 -12.12 22.20
C ALA A 581 5.18 -10.61 22.24
N SER A 582 3.93 -10.17 22.16
CA SER A 582 3.56 -8.78 22.44
C SER A 582 3.16 -8.66 23.90
N LEU A 583 4.00 -8.03 24.72
CA LEU A 583 3.81 -7.93 26.17
C LEU A 583 3.32 -6.54 26.58
N SER A 584 2.55 -6.46 27.68
CA SER A 584 2.29 -5.18 28.35
C SER A 584 3.58 -4.61 28.95
N ILE A 585 3.62 -3.29 29.21
CA ILE A 585 4.80 -2.63 29.82
C ILE A 585 5.18 -3.32 31.14
N SER A 586 4.19 -3.58 31.99
CA SER A 586 4.39 -4.22 33.30
C SER A 586 4.97 -5.63 33.19
N ASN A 587 4.44 -6.46 32.28
CA ASN A 587 4.92 -7.82 32.06
C ASN A 587 6.33 -7.83 31.46
N ALA A 588 6.61 -6.94 30.51
CA ALA A 588 7.94 -6.79 29.91
C ALA A 588 8.97 -6.33 30.95
N SER A 589 8.62 -5.35 31.79
CA SER A 589 9.46 -4.82 32.88
C SER A 589 9.73 -5.89 33.95
N ALA A 590 8.70 -6.62 34.37
CA ALA A 590 8.81 -7.72 35.33
C ALA A 590 9.69 -8.86 34.80
N LEU A 591 9.48 -9.31 33.56
CA LEU A 591 10.30 -10.35 32.93
C LEU A 591 11.78 -9.92 32.85
N SER A 592 12.01 -8.70 32.40
CA SER A 592 13.33 -8.06 32.36
C SER A 592 14.03 -8.06 33.72
N THR A 593 13.30 -7.69 34.79
CA THR A 593 13.82 -7.64 36.17
C THR A 593 14.10 -9.03 36.72
N ILE A 594 13.20 -9.98 36.48
CA ILE A 594 13.34 -11.37 36.89
C ILE A 594 14.61 -11.97 36.26
N LEU A 595 14.82 -11.79 34.95
CA LEU A 595 16.02 -12.29 34.27
C LEU A 595 17.30 -11.56 34.70
N ASP A 596 17.24 -10.26 34.98
CA ASP A 596 18.36 -9.51 35.56
C ASP A 596 18.75 -10.07 36.94
N SER A 597 17.78 -10.44 37.78
CA SER A 597 18.03 -10.98 39.14
C SER A 597 18.85 -12.28 39.12
N ILE A 598 18.78 -13.02 38.01
CA ILE A 598 19.52 -14.25 37.81
C ILE A 598 20.73 -14.09 36.88
N GLY A 599 21.07 -12.87 36.49
CA GLY A 599 22.22 -12.57 35.62
C GLY A 599 22.02 -12.91 34.14
N LEU A 600 20.77 -13.18 33.71
CA LEU A 600 20.45 -13.56 32.33
C LEU A 600 19.84 -12.43 31.51
N GLY A 601 19.63 -11.24 32.08
CA GLY A 601 18.97 -10.16 31.36
C GLY A 601 19.76 -9.61 30.17
N ASN A 602 21.07 -9.86 30.07
CA ASN A 602 21.87 -9.54 28.87
C ASN A 602 21.63 -10.53 27.71
N LYS A 603 21.00 -11.68 27.98
CA LYS A 603 20.63 -12.69 26.98
C LYS A 603 19.18 -12.50 26.49
N LEU A 604 18.38 -11.69 27.18
CA LEU A 604 17.03 -11.35 26.74
C LEU A 604 17.08 -10.49 25.46
N LEU A 605 16.53 -11.01 24.37
CA LEU A 605 16.45 -10.29 23.10
C LEU A 605 15.33 -9.24 23.10
N PRO A 606 15.34 -8.29 22.15
CA PRO A 606 14.29 -7.29 22.04
C PRO A 606 12.89 -7.91 21.94
N MET A 607 11.97 -7.40 22.75
CA MET A 607 10.58 -7.86 22.82
C MET A 607 9.66 -6.86 22.14
N LYS A 608 8.53 -7.34 21.61
CA LYS A 608 7.44 -6.43 21.23
C LYS A 608 6.69 -6.02 22.49
N VAL A 609 6.50 -4.71 22.65
CA VAL A 609 5.69 -4.16 23.74
C VAL A 609 4.47 -3.50 23.12
N SER A 610 3.29 -3.89 23.61
CA SER A 610 2.02 -3.23 23.33
C SER A 610 1.56 -2.53 24.59
N ALA A 611 1.23 -1.25 24.48
CA ALA A 611 0.72 -0.47 25.58
C ALA A 611 -0.56 0.24 25.17
N ILE A 612 -1.54 0.20 26.07
CA ILE A 612 -2.70 1.09 26.02
C ILE A 612 -2.52 2.25 27.01
N GLY A 613 -3.28 3.33 26.87
CA GLY A 613 -3.21 4.54 27.67
C GLY A 613 -3.31 4.30 29.18
N ILE A 614 -4.16 3.35 29.62
CA ILE A 614 -4.25 2.99 31.05
C ILE A 614 -2.98 2.30 31.57
N ASP A 615 -2.18 1.66 30.69
CA ASP A 615 -0.96 0.96 31.08
C ASP A 615 0.14 1.92 31.55
N PHE A 616 0.03 3.23 31.34
CA PHE A 616 1.01 4.21 31.81
C PHE A 616 0.80 4.64 33.27
N GLY A 617 -0.34 4.27 33.86
CA GLY A 617 -0.75 4.68 35.21
C GLY A 617 -1.29 6.11 35.27
N PRO A 618 -1.88 6.53 36.40
CA PRO A 618 -2.38 7.89 36.56
C PRO A 618 -1.22 8.89 36.53
N ALA A 619 -1.42 10.00 35.83
CA ALA A 619 -0.49 11.13 35.85
C ALA A 619 -0.36 11.64 37.29
N THR A 620 0.88 11.75 37.77
CA THR A 620 1.18 12.30 39.09
C THR A 620 1.78 13.70 38.94
N GLU A 621 1.29 14.65 39.73
CA GLU A 621 1.84 16.00 39.75
C GLU A 621 3.29 15.99 40.27
N PRO A 622 4.21 16.68 39.60
CA PRO A 622 5.58 16.77 40.08
C PRO A 622 5.64 17.55 41.41
N PRO A 623 6.58 17.21 42.32
CA PRO A 623 6.80 18.00 43.53
C PRO A 623 7.13 19.46 43.17
N VAL A 624 6.45 20.38 43.86
CA VAL A 624 6.19 21.83 43.63
C VAL A 624 7.38 22.72 43.18
N THR A 625 8.60 22.20 43.05
CA THR A 625 9.82 22.99 42.82
C THR A 625 10.40 22.95 41.40
N LYS A 626 9.80 22.24 40.43
CA LYS A 626 10.25 22.27 39.01
C LYS A 626 9.08 22.25 38.02
N GLN A 627 9.02 23.23 37.12
CA GLN A 627 8.19 23.22 35.89
C GLN A 627 8.65 22.10 34.94
N ARG A 628 8.30 20.84 35.24
CA ARG A 628 8.57 19.68 34.40
C ARG A 628 7.26 18.92 34.14
N PRO A 629 7.16 18.18 33.04
CA PRO A 629 5.94 17.48 32.63
C PRO A 629 5.48 16.41 33.66
N TYR A 630 4.21 16.02 33.59
CA TYR A 630 3.58 15.02 34.48
C TYR A 630 4.36 13.70 34.47
N TYR A 631 4.47 13.05 35.63
CA TYR A 631 5.16 11.76 35.74
C TYR A 631 4.17 10.61 35.55
N PHE A 632 4.47 9.75 34.57
CA PHE A 632 3.75 8.50 34.31
C PHE A 632 4.60 7.33 34.83
N PRO A 633 4.13 6.59 35.86
CA PRO A 633 4.91 5.55 36.52
C PRO A 633 5.54 4.53 35.59
N ASN A 634 4.78 4.05 34.59
CA ASN A 634 5.25 2.98 33.71
C ASN A 634 6.00 3.50 32.46
N LEU A 635 6.07 4.82 32.26
CA LEU A 635 6.93 5.41 31.25
C LEU A 635 8.42 5.22 31.60
N GLY A 636 8.75 5.27 32.90
CA GLY A 636 10.10 4.98 33.40
C GLY A 636 10.54 3.56 33.04
N ASP A 637 9.63 2.58 33.20
CA ASP A 637 9.87 1.18 32.85
C ASP A 637 10.08 1.00 31.35
N LEU A 638 9.24 1.61 30.52
CA LEU A 638 9.39 1.56 29.07
C LEU A 638 10.71 2.20 28.60
N SER A 639 11.08 3.34 29.20
CA SER A 639 12.37 4.00 28.94
C SER A 639 13.56 3.14 29.40
N ALA A 640 13.44 2.42 30.51
CA ALA A 640 14.48 1.54 31.01
C ALA A 640 14.66 0.33 30.09
N LEU A 641 13.57 -0.25 29.59
CA LEU A 641 13.62 -1.32 28.57
C LEU A 641 14.29 -0.82 27.28
N ALA A 642 13.94 0.38 26.81
CA ALA A 642 14.56 1.00 25.64
C ALA A 642 16.06 1.24 25.83
N GLY A 643 16.46 1.80 26.98
CA GLY A 643 17.86 2.07 27.32
C GLY A 643 18.71 0.80 27.45
N LYS A 644 18.09 -0.34 27.79
CA LYS A 644 18.72 -1.66 27.79
C LYS A 644 18.68 -2.35 26.41
N GLY A 645 18.14 -1.71 25.37
CA GLY A 645 18.00 -2.30 24.04
C GLY A 645 17.00 -3.45 23.95
N ARG A 646 16.03 -3.52 24.88
CA ARG A 646 15.09 -4.65 25.03
C ARG A 646 13.78 -4.48 24.26
N LEU A 647 13.67 -3.47 23.39
CA LEU A 647 12.45 -3.18 22.63
C LEU A 647 12.68 -3.37 21.13
N VAL A 648 11.75 -4.07 20.49
CA VAL A 648 11.58 -3.96 19.04
C VAL A 648 10.97 -2.59 18.76
N MET A 649 11.72 -1.72 18.08
CA MET A 649 11.32 -0.33 17.89
C MET A 649 10.59 -0.10 16.55
N PRO A 650 9.55 0.76 16.52
CA PRO A 650 8.88 1.37 17.69
C PRO A 650 7.91 0.40 18.38
N PRO A 651 7.66 0.53 19.70
CA PRO A 651 6.59 -0.20 20.38
C PRO A 651 5.20 0.16 19.82
N GLN A 652 4.24 -0.75 19.97
CA GLN A 652 2.84 -0.48 19.62
C GLN A 652 2.17 0.26 20.78
N ILE A 653 1.84 1.52 20.59
CA ILE A 653 1.22 2.35 21.63
C ILE A 653 -0.12 2.86 21.11
N ASP A 654 -1.20 2.48 21.77
CA ASP A 654 -2.54 3.02 21.57
C ASP A 654 -2.88 3.91 22.78
N LEU A 655 -3.26 5.16 22.55
CA LEU A 655 -3.62 6.10 23.63
C LEU A 655 -5.13 6.37 23.69
N SER A 656 -5.93 5.64 22.90
CA SER A 656 -7.36 5.89 22.71
C SER A 656 -8.23 5.66 23.96
N ASP A 657 -7.74 4.88 24.91
CA ASP A 657 -8.39 4.50 26.18
C ASP A 657 -7.94 5.36 27.37
N MET A 658 -6.91 6.19 27.22
CA MET A 658 -6.53 7.13 28.28
C MET A 658 -7.68 8.11 28.49
N ASN A 659 -8.14 8.26 29.75
CA ASN A 659 -9.20 9.20 30.15
C ASN A 659 -9.15 10.50 29.33
N ASN A 660 -10.31 11.06 28.97
CA ASN A 660 -10.52 12.22 28.08
C ASN A 660 -9.76 13.54 28.45
N ASN A 661 -8.82 13.51 29.39
CA ASN A 661 -7.90 14.59 29.67
C ASN A 661 -6.87 14.74 28.54
N LEU A 662 -7.16 15.65 27.61
CA LEU A 662 -6.30 15.98 26.48
C LEU A 662 -4.89 16.42 26.90
N VAL A 663 -4.73 16.96 28.11
CA VAL A 663 -3.45 17.43 28.65
C VAL A 663 -2.52 16.24 28.92
N ASP A 664 -3.02 15.19 29.57
CA ASP A 664 -2.25 14.00 29.92
C ASP A 664 -1.81 13.23 28.67
N GLN A 665 -2.70 13.10 27.68
CA GLN A 665 -2.39 12.48 26.39
C GLN A 665 -1.32 13.25 25.61
N THR A 666 -1.44 14.59 25.59
CA THR A 666 -0.48 15.46 24.89
C THR A 666 0.90 15.38 25.55
N ASP A 667 0.93 15.40 26.88
CA ASP A 667 2.17 15.37 27.64
C ASP A 667 2.87 14.00 27.54
N LEU A 668 2.12 12.89 27.68
CA LEU A 668 2.68 11.55 27.48
C LEU A 668 3.22 11.38 26.05
N LYS A 669 2.48 11.83 25.03
CA LYS A 669 2.91 11.74 23.63
C LYS A 669 4.20 12.53 23.39
N ALA A 670 4.31 13.74 23.95
CA ALA A 670 5.52 14.53 23.87
C ALA A 670 6.72 13.83 24.54
N GLN A 671 6.50 13.21 25.71
CA GLN A 671 7.55 12.46 26.40
C GLN A 671 7.97 11.21 25.62
N LEU A 672 7.03 10.45 25.03
CA LEU A 672 7.33 9.28 24.19
C LEU A 672 8.12 9.64 22.93
N VAL A 673 7.78 10.76 22.27
CA VAL A 673 8.53 11.27 21.11
C VAL A 673 9.93 11.71 21.50
N ASN A 674 10.08 12.42 22.63
CA ASN A 674 11.39 12.84 23.14
C ASN A 674 12.31 11.66 23.48
N LEU A 675 11.73 10.53 23.92
CA LEU A 675 12.45 9.29 24.18
C LEU A 675 12.73 8.47 22.90
N GLY A 676 12.27 8.92 21.73
CA GLY A 676 12.39 8.20 20.46
C GLY A 676 11.53 6.93 20.40
N LEU A 677 10.57 6.78 21.32
CA LEU A 677 9.68 5.63 21.44
C LEU A 677 8.42 5.75 20.58
N MET A 678 8.18 6.94 20.00
CA MET A 678 7.07 7.22 19.09
C MET A 678 7.55 8.19 18.00
N GLN A 679 7.07 8.01 16.76
CA GLN A 679 7.38 8.98 15.70
C GLN A 679 6.63 10.30 15.93
N PRO A 680 7.20 11.45 15.55
CA PRO A 680 6.48 12.72 15.55
C PRO A 680 5.42 12.67 14.44
N GLY A 681 4.16 12.39 14.82
CA GLY A 681 3.00 12.35 13.93
C GLY A 681 1.79 13.00 14.57
#